data_AF-A0A2A9NT49-F1
#
_entry.id   AF-A0A2A9NT49-F1
#
_cell.length_a   1.000
_cell.length_b   1.000
_cell.length_c   1.000
_cell.angle_alpha   90.00
_cell.angle_beta   90.00
_cell.angle_gamma   90.00
#
_symmetry.space_group_name_H-M   'P 1'
#
loop_
_entity.id
_entity.type
_entity.pdbx_description
1 polymer ?
#
loop_
_entity_poly.entity_id
_entity_poly.type
_entity_poly.pdbx_seq_one_letter_code
_entity_poly.pdbx_strand_id
1 'polypeptide(L)'
;MEFELLKAFLLLLAAARLHVSYKSPTPRATVANGALIPSSWERFMRIITAIIPAFRGIFWALALAEAVTIIAKRSSSAIAQKLLSALLLEGRDGSNMGLSQATVIGCTLALIATHIRTRKVETYRKVYKGFMLLELALMNSDSVKVLLLLWATARLHVSYNPPTPRATVASGAVIPSTWERAMRVATLIMPVHRAVFCGLGLAEAVTIMAKQSSTAIARKILPYLLFEGRDGSSIRLTRATVIGCVLGVIAGHIRAECYHELGKYFTFELSVQKDHTLVTTGPYSVVRHPSYTATVFAHFSLLLLQWTRGSWVRESGMLNTTWGKVIMGFESAYAIWITGALLSRTKEEDKLLRERLTSKWNEWAKVPYKLFPGIPVVSILFDEETELGSDNYTLALSQDGDIMNELRLRLSAYHRAWTKCLNRLQSSIRLQHEPVVGDIVQHILNSYTETIVKTPYQEVPVVCVSSSLSGSSIVDDVCASLVAPDGIHEGPRAITINLYASDCPNIMSSMKNIISSLTEDSGVLEQVKRKPTTSVANFDIEMLVAWYDALCHVSENKIGPLLVIVLHDFEQFDPTVVQDLSPVFVLSLASPSSPSYLHLAYPRSTLALLRVDTFVTPSGIHVLERALLQTFFDVEFEPDLMLGPQLLEEIVLYLRRHNISQDIFLTTLQLIHLRHFLLSPLSLFAQETSPRTISLPSLQEILKIRFQEAGESPKTKSPTKKQTHFSSSATITIDQARGDFCHHARRMRVAVGLVMLVHESLNHLSFSEQEGTKIPSLDMTSVMADALQGNIQRHIPPLYSPLRKLDMHSMNSLLDNMHQFLEYPVLVQDQQSARAKVADILALGEKSTEPRIIADELCDWLEDYLEALCKPLDEVHLWDIWYTGNVPLPSEFLNPSIRASILAGLLRPHDYAQDPNTDTSQRVQVPELWELPDISILYRRYTDSGKMINVYDWFESFQMALEAQREHLMKLQQQQRQKDASVGKRSPRKRGANTKEEKQKQNEEVVVDEEKWKLEVQARFMRALQELDYLGFVKHTGRKADHVVRTVFDVCD
;
A
#
# COMPACT_ATOMS: atom_id res chain seq x y z
N MET A 1 -12.53 64.45 -7.85
CA MET A 1 -11.70 65.18 -6.86
C MET A 1 -11.11 64.23 -5.82
N GLU A 2 -11.92 63.38 -5.20
CA GLU A 2 -11.50 62.45 -4.13
C GLU A 2 -10.48 61.38 -4.59
N PHE A 3 -10.50 61.00 -5.87
CA PHE A 3 -9.64 59.94 -6.44
C PHE A 3 -8.12 60.26 -6.42
N GLU A 4 -7.71 61.49 -6.77
CA GLU A 4 -6.28 61.86 -6.79
C GLU A 4 -5.69 62.04 -5.39
N LEU A 5 -6.52 62.47 -4.43
CA LEU A 5 -6.14 62.54 -3.01
C LEU A 5 -6.05 61.14 -2.40
N LEU A 6 -6.99 60.24 -2.74
CA LEU A 6 -6.94 58.84 -2.38
C LEU A 6 -5.71 58.14 -2.98
N LYS A 7 -5.35 58.47 -4.24
CA LYS A 7 -4.12 58.00 -4.91
C LYS A 7 -2.87 58.42 -4.14
N ALA A 8 -2.74 59.70 -3.80
CA ALA A 8 -1.62 60.22 -3.02
C ALA A 8 -1.55 59.55 -1.62
N PHE A 9 -2.69 59.37 -0.95
CA PHE A 9 -2.79 58.69 0.34
C PHE A 9 -2.36 57.22 0.25
N LEU A 10 -2.85 56.46 -0.73
CA LEU A 10 -2.51 55.04 -0.92
C LEU A 10 -1.04 54.84 -1.28
N LEU A 11 -0.45 55.75 -2.08
CA LEU A 11 0.98 55.73 -2.40
C LEU A 11 1.84 55.96 -1.15
N LEU A 12 1.48 56.94 -0.30
CA LEU A 12 2.17 57.21 0.96
C LEU A 12 1.98 56.07 1.98
N LEU A 13 0.80 55.48 2.04
CA LEU A 13 0.50 54.34 2.91
C LEU A 13 1.29 53.08 2.50
N ALA A 14 1.36 52.81 1.18
CA ALA A 14 2.17 51.72 0.63
C ALA A 14 3.66 51.94 0.95
N ALA A 15 4.16 53.16 0.75
CA ALA A 15 5.52 53.55 1.08
C ALA A 15 5.83 53.39 2.59
N ALA A 16 4.90 53.78 3.47
CA ALA A 16 5.02 53.63 4.91
C ALA A 16 5.02 52.16 5.37
N ARG A 17 4.15 51.30 4.83
CA ARG A 17 4.14 49.87 5.16
C ARG A 17 5.39 49.13 4.66
N LEU A 18 5.89 49.50 3.48
CA LEU A 18 7.19 49.03 2.98
C LEU A 18 8.35 49.45 3.88
N HIS A 19 8.23 50.57 4.61
CA HIS A 19 9.24 51.01 5.59
C HIS A 19 9.17 50.18 6.89
N VAL A 20 7.97 49.92 7.41
CA VAL A 20 7.73 49.15 8.65
C VAL A 20 8.07 47.66 8.51
N SER A 21 7.81 47.04 7.35
CA SER A 21 7.98 45.59 7.16
C SER A 21 9.44 45.11 7.11
N TYR A 22 10.43 46.00 7.20
CA TYR A 22 11.86 45.67 7.06
C TYR A 22 12.72 46.15 8.25
N LYS A 23 12.15 46.30 9.45
CA LYS A 23 12.93 46.24 10.70
C LYS A 23 13.30 44.77 10.97
N SER A 24 14.10 44.16 10.10
CA SER A 24 14.81 42.93 10.45
C SER A 24 16.09 43.30 11.20
N PRO A 25 16.49 42.57 12.24
CA PRO A 25 17.78 42.79 12.89
C PRO A 25 18.88 42.63 11.84
N THR A 26 19.86 43.53 11.86
CA THR A 26 21.13 43.35 11.15
C THR A 26 21.63 41.91 11.40
N PRO A 27 21.99 41.14 10.38
CA PRO A 27 22.58 39.82 10.62
C PRO A 27 23.95 40.06 11.27
N ARG A 28 24.01 40.02 12.61
CA ARG A 28 25.24 39.61 13.27
C ARG A 28 25.40 38.14 12.90
N ALA A 29 26.17 37.89 11.84
CA ALA A 29 26.66 36.57 11.53
C ALA A 29 27.61 36.16 12.67
N THR A 30 27.07 35.63 13.76
CA THR A 30 27.83 34.70 14.59
C THR A 30 27.95 33.43 13.79
N VAL A 31 29.07 33.32 13.08
CA VAL A 31 29.51 32.10 12.40
C VAL A 31 29.66 31.02 13.47
N ALA A 32 28.65 30.18 13.61
CA ALA A 32 28.77 28.91 14.31
C ALA A 32 29.42 27.92 13.34
N ASN A 33 30.62 27.49 13.70
CA ASN A 33 31.53 26.53 13.06
C ASN A 33 30.87 25.52 12.11
N GLY A 34 31.39 25.41 10.87
CA GLY A 34 31.36 24.14 10.14
C GLY A 34 31.19 24.14 8.62
N ALA A 35 30.85 25.25 7.95
CA ALA A 35 30.69 25.26 6.50
C ALA A 35 31.45 26.41 5.83
N LEU A 36 32.43 26.07 4.98
CA LEU A 36 33.17 27.02 4.15
C LEU A 36 32.25 27.65 3.10
N ILE A 37 31.77 28.87 3.36
CA ILE A 37 31.13 29.71 2.34
C ILE A 37 32.25 30.45 1.58
N PRO A 38 32.32 30.37 0.24
CA PRO A 38 33.30 31.12 -0.54
C PRO A 38 33.16 32.63 -0.32
N SER A 39 34.27 33.35 -0.12
CA SER A 39 34.31 34.80 0.12
C SER A 39 33.67 35.65 -0.99
N SER A 40 33.58 35.12 -2.20
CA SER A 40 32.86 35.71 -3.34
C SER A 40 31.34 35.76 -3.12
N TRP A 41 30.78 34.75 -2.46
CA TRP A 41 29.34 34.66 -2.15
C TRP A 41 28.92 35.70 -1.11
N GLU A 42 29.75 35.90 -0.09
CA GLU A 42 29.50 36.92 0.93
C GLU A 42 29.54 38.34 0.34
N ARG A 43 30.46 38.59 -0.62
CA ARG A 43 30.55 39.85 -1.36
C ARG A 43 29.31 40.09 -2.23
N PHE A 44 28.84 39.06 -2.93
CA PHE A 44 27.62 39.11 -3.73
C PHE A 44 26.37 39.41 -2.87
N MET A 45 26.27 38.75 -1.71
CA MET A 45 25.18 38.98 -0.74
C MET A 45 25.18 40.41 -0.19
N ARG A 46 26.35 40.98 0.12
CA ARG A 46 26.46 42.38 0.56
C ARG A 46 26.04 43.37 -0.54
N ILE A 47 26.34 43.08 -1.81
CA ILE A 47 25.95 43.93 -2.94
C ILE A 47 24.43 43.92 -3.15
N ILE A 48 23.80 42.74 -3.20
CA ILE A 48 22.35 42.62 -3.40
C ILE A 48 21.57 43.24 -2.24
N THR A 49 22.01 43.00 -1.00
CA THR A 49 21.37 43.58 0.20
C THR A 49 21.54 45.10 0.30
N ALA A 50 22.59 45.68 -0.29
CA ALA A 50 22.81 47.14 -0.34
C ALA A 50 21.98 47.87 -1.42
N ILE A 51 21.61 47.18 -2.51
CA ILE A 51 20.82 47.74 -3.62
C ILE A 51 19.36 48.00 -3.25
N ILE A 52 18.76 47.16 -2.39
CA ILE A 52 17.35 47.24 -1.99
C ILE A 52 17.04 48.54 -1.19
N PRO A 53 17.82 48.95 -0.17
CA PRO A 53 17.66 50.24 0.50
C PRO A 53 17.73 51.45 -0.45
N ALA A 54 18.59 51.39 -1.47
CA ALA A 54 18.72 52.46 -2.46
C ALA A 54 17.45 52.61 -3.31
N PHE A 55 16.91 51.50 -3.85
CA PHE A 55 15.63 51.53 -4.58
C PHE A 55 14.45 51.95 -3.69
N ARG A 56 14.47 51.61 -2.40
CA ARG A 56 13.45 52.06 -1.43
C ARG A 56 13.51 53.56 -1.19
N GLY A 57 14.71 54.12 -1.00
CA GLY A 57 14.91 55.57 -0.85
C GLY A 57 14.46 56.35 -2.09
N ILE A 58 14.80 55.84 -3.28
CA ILE A 58 14.37 56.41 -4.57
C ILE A 58 12.84 56.34 -4.73
N PHE A 59 12.22 55.21 -4.42
CA PHE A 59 10.77 55.05 -4.46
C PHE A 59 10.08 56.02 -3.50
N TRP A 60 10.56 56.15 -2.26
CA TRP A 60 10.00 57.06 -1.26
C TRP A 60 10.12 58.52 -1.70
N ALA A 61 11.25 58.92 -2.26
CA ALA A 61 11.46 60.26 -2.81
C ALA A 61 10.54 60.56 -4.01
N LEU A 62 10.34 59.59 -4.92
CA LEU A 62 9.42 59.74 -6.05
C LEU A 62 7.95 59.77 -5.62
N ALA A 63 7.55 58.92 -4.67
CA ALA A 63 6.19 58.90 -4.11
C ALA A 63 5.85 60.18 -3.35
N LEU A 64 6.79 60.70 -2.55
CA LEU A 64 6.65 61.98 -1.86
C LEU A 64 6.59 63.14 -2.85
N ALA A 65 7.45 63.16 -3.88
CA ALA A 65 7.43 64.19 -4.90
C ALA A 65 6.13 64.17 -5.74
N GLU A 66 5.61 62.99 -6.08
CA GLU A 66 4.32 62.86 -6.79
C GLU A 66 3.14 63.28 -5.89
N ALA A 67 3.13 62.89 -4.62
CA ALA A 67 2.11 63.32 -3.65
C ALA A 67 2.13 64.86 -3.46
N VAL A 68 3.32 65.45 -3.30
CA VAL A 68 3.49 66.91 -3.13
C VAL A 68 3.08 67.66 -4.39
N THR A 69 3.41 67.18 -5.59
CA THR A 69 3.00 67.82 -6.84
C THR A 69 1.49 67.73 -7.10
N ILE A 70 0.84 66.62 -6.73
CA ILE A 70 -0.63 66.47 -6.78
C ILE A 70 -1.31 67.43 -5.80
N ILE A 71 -0.77 67.57 -4.58
CA ILE A 71 -1.29 68.50 -3.56
C ILE A 71 -1.05 69.96 -3.95
N ALA A 72 0.11 70.30 -4.53
CA ALA A 72 0.48 71.65 -4.94
C ALA A 72 -0.30 72.17 -6.16
N LYS A 73 -0.62 71.30 -7.14
CA LYS A 73 -1.40 71.68 -8.35
C LYS A 73 -2.87 72.04 -8.08
N ARG A 74 -3.41 71.79 -6.88
CA ARG A 74 -4.83 71.97 -6.54
C ARG A 74 -5.05 72.86 -5.31
N SER A 75 -4.17 73.86 -5.12
CA SER A 75 -3.97 74.69 -3.93
C SER A 75 -5.12 75.58 -3.41
N SER A 76 -6.36 75.46 -3.90
CA SER A 76 -7.49 76.28 -3.41
C SER A 76 -8.24 75.70 -2.20
N SER A 77 -7.90 74.48 -1.76
CA SER A 77 -8.47 73.84 -0.57
C SER A 77 -7.65 74.16 0.69
N ALA A 78 -8.29 74.68 1.74
CA ALA A 78 -7.66 74.95 3.04
C ALA A 78 -7.00 73.70 3.67
N ILE A 79 -7.48 72.51 3.30
CA ILE A 79 -6.92 71.21 3.73
C ILE A 79 -5.59 70.93 3.02
N ALA A 80 -5.50 71.25 1.72
CA ALA A 80 -4.28 71.07 0.94
C ALA A 80 -3.15 72.00 1.43
N GLN A 81 -3.48 73.22 1.86
CA GLN A 81 -2.51 74.16 2.45
C GLN A 81 -2.02 73.72 3.85
N LYS A 82 -2.89 73.12 4.69
CA LYS A 82 -2.49 72.53 5.98
C LYS A 82 -1.61 71.29 5.83
N LEU A 83 -1.89 70.43 4.84
CA LEU A 83 -1.05 69.27 4.52
C LEU A 83 0.32 69.68 3.95
N LEU A 84 0.34 70.67 3.06
CA LEU A 84 1.58 71.19 2.47
C LEU A 84 2.47 71.87 3.52
N SER A 85 1.90 72.62 4.46
CA SER A 85 2.66 73.25 5.55
C SER A 85 3.22 72.22 6.53
N ALA A 86 2.46 71.18 6.90
CA ALA A 86 2.96 70.08 7.74
C ALA A 86 4.12 69.32 7.07
N LEU A 87 4.04 69.06 5.76
CA LEU A 87 5.10 68.39 5.00
C LEU A 87 6.35 69.26 4.78
N LEU A 88 6.20 70.58 4.67
CA LEU A 88 7.33 71.51 4.52
C LEU A 88 8.04 71.83 5.85
N LEU A 89 7.32 71.76 6.98
CA LEU A 89 7.90 71.99 8.31
C LEU A 89 8.84 70.86 8.77
N GLU A 90 8.60 69.61 8.39
CA GLU A 90 9.53 68.49 8.67
C GLU A 90 10.79 68.50 7.80
N GLY A 91 10.86 69.32 6.74
CA GLY A 91 12.00 69.39 5.83
C GLY A 91 13.18 70.27 6.29
N ARG A 92 13.12 70.88 7.47
CA ARG A 92 14.11 71.87 7.92
C ARG A 92 15.16 71.37 8.93
N ASP A 93 14.91 70.24 9.60
CA ASP A 93 15.86 69.65 10.57
C ASP A 93 16.45 68.33 10.03
N GLY A 94 17.58 68.46 9.33
CA GLY A 94 18.23 67.40 8.56
C GLY A 94 19.06 66.37 9.34
N SER A 95 18.81 66.10 10.64
CA SER A 95 19.73 65.25 11.41
C SER A 95 19.14 64.24 12.40
N ASN A 96 17.83 64.01 12.48
CA ASN A 96 17.25 62.90 13.24
C ASN A 96 15.86 62.49 12.71
N MET A 97 15.79 61.57 11.73
CA MET A 97 14.52 61.02 11.20
C MET A 97 13.94 59.90 12.09
N GLY A 98 13.79 60.17 13.39
CA GLY A 98 13.13 59.28 14.35
C GLY A 98 12.02 60.03 15.10
N LEU A 99 10.77 59.64 14.86
CA LEU A 99 9.50 60.24 15.33
C LEU A 99 9.16 61.59 14.66
N SER A 100 8.19 61.65 13.73
CA SER A 100 6.76 61.74 14.11
C SER A 100 5.77 61.09 13.12
N GLN A 101 5.95 59.79 12.82
CA GLN A 101 5.01 59.00 12.00
C GLN A 101 3.55 59.03 12.53
N ALA A 102 3.35 59.21 13.83
CA ALA A 102 2.03 59.31 14.45
C ALA A 102 1.31 60.63 14.15
N THR A 103 2.03 61.73 13.91
CA THR A 103 1.45 63.06 13.70
C THR A 103 0.85 63.18 12.31
N VAL A 104 1.57 62.70 11.28
CA VAL A 104 1.10 62.71 9.89
C VAL A 104 -0.07 61.74 9.69
N ILE A 105 -0.02 60.56 10.31
CA ILE A 105 -1.11 59.56 10.30
C ILE A 105 -2.31 60.06 11.13
N GLY A 106 -2.07 60.69 12.29
CA GLY A 106 -3.11 61.24 13.16
C GLY A 106 -3.86 62.42 12.52
N CYS A 107 -3.14 63.34 11.88
CA CYS A 107 -3.76 64.47 11.17
C CYS A 107 -4.57 64.02 9.95
N THR A 108 -4.11 62.99 9.23
CA THR A 108 -4.84 62.44 8.07
C THR A 108 -6.07 61.62 8.48
N LEU A 109 -6.00 60.83 9.55
CA LEU A 109 -7.16 60.10 10.10
C LEU A 109 -8.22 61.03 10.72
N ALA A 110 -7.82 62.10 11.42
CA ALA A 110 -8.74 63.09 11.98
C ALA A 110 -9.53 63.84 10.89
N LEU A 111 -8.88 64.17 9.77
CA LEU A 111 -9.50 64.80 8.61
C LEU A 111 -10.52 63.89 7.90
N ILE A 112 -10.22 62.60 7.77
CA ILE A 112 -11.12 61.58 7.20
C ILE A 112 -12.33 61.37 8.12
N ALA A 113 -12.13 61.32 9.44
CA ALA A 113 -13.21 61.20 10.42
C ALA A 113 -14.16 62.42 10.39
N THR A 114 -13.64 63.64 10.22
CA THR A 114 -14.48 64.84 10.05
C THR A 114 -15.22 64.86 8.71
N HIS A 115 -14.65 64.29 7.64
CA HIS A 115 -15.27 64.26 6.32
C HIS A 115 -16.42 63.23 6.24
N ILE A 116 -16.21 62.04 6.81
CA ILE A 116 -17.23 60.97 6.87
C ILE A 116 -18.44 61.39 7.73
N ARG A 117 -18.24 62.23 8.76
CA ARG A 117 -19.32 62.72 9.64
C ARG A 117 -20.29 63.70 8.98
N THR A 118 -19.97 64.25 7.80
CA THR A 118 -20.73 65.37 7.18
C THR A 118 -21.70 65.01 6.05
N ARG A 119 -21.83 63.74 5.64
CA ARG A 119 -22.80 63.36 4.59
C ARG A 119 -23.67 62.16 4.95
N LYS A 120 -24.99 62.36 4.92
CA LYS A 120 -26.04 61.35 5.19
C LYS A 120 -26.33 60.47 3.96
N VAL A 121 -26.05 59.18 4.12
CA VAL A 121 -26.82 57.94 3.82
C VAL A 121 -27.47 57.66 2.44
N GLU A 122 -27.68 58.58 1.50
CA GLU A 122 -28.47 58.23 0.29
C GLU A 122 -27.67 57.92 -1.00
N THR A 123 -26.39 57.54 -0.86
CA THR A 123 -25.49 57.30 -2.01
C THR A 123 -25.10 55.83 -2.20
N TYR A 124 -25.65 54.86 -1.47
CA TYR A 124 -25.19 53.47 -1.62
C TYR A 124 -25.58 52.78 -2.94
N ARG A 125 -26.63 53.24 -3.63
CA ARG A 125 -27.08 52.66 -4.92
C ARG A 125 -26.40 53.26 -6.16
N LYS A 126 -25.94 54.52 -6.09
CA LYS A 126 -25.12 55.16 -7.13
C LYS A 126 -23.63 54.81 -6.99
N VAL A 127 -23.18 54.45 -5.80
CA VAL A 127 -21.81 53.96 -5.57
C VAL A 127 -21.56 52.64 -6.29
N TYR A 128 -22.51 51.72 -6.44
CA TYR A 128 -22.27 50.43 -7.14
C TYR A 128 -22.15 50.56 -8.66
N LYS A 129 -22.97 51.40 -9.33
CA LYS A 129 -22.78 51.72 -10.76
C LYS A 129 -21.56 52.63 -10.98
N GLY A 130 -21.26 53.49 -10.02
CA GLY A 130 -20.01 54.23 -9.95
C GLY A 130 -18.81 53.30 -9.79
N PHE A 131 -18.91 52.21 -9.01
CA PHE A 131 -17.84 51.24 -8.75
C PHE A 131 -17.50 50.41 -9.99
N MET A 132 -18.50 50.06 -10.82
CA MET A 132 -18.29 49.38 -12.10
C MET A 132 -17.63 50.30 -13.16
N LEU A 133 -18.03 51.58 -13.22
CA LEU A 133 -17.34 52.58 -14.06
C LEU A 133 -15.96 52.96 -13.49
N LEU A 134 -15.80 52.89 -12.17
CA LEU A 134 -14.53 53.07 -11.45
C LEU A 134 -13.61 51.87 -11.72
N GLU A 135 -14.09 50.63 -11.79
CA GLU A 135 -13.31 49.44 -12.19
C GLU A 135 -12.80 49.58 -13.64
N LEU A 136 -13.64 50.06 -14.55
CA LEU A 136 -13.27 50.33 -15.95
C LEU A 136 -12.28 51.50 -16.09
N ALA A 137 -12.38 52.54 -15.25
CA ALA A 137 -11.43 53.65 -15.22
C ALA A 137 -10.12 53.32 -14.46
N LEU A 138 -10.20 52.49 -13.41
CA LEU A 138 -9.06 51.99 -12.61
C LEU A 138 -8.15 51.08 -13.43
N MET A 139 -8.72 50.25 -14.33
CA MET A 139 -7.96 49.35 -15.19
C MET A 139 -7.03 50.04 -16.21
N ASN A 140 -7.21 51.34 -16.45
CA ASN A 140 -6.41 52.09 -17.43
C ASN A 140 -5.35 53.03 -16.81
N SER A 141 -5.10 52.95 -15.49
CA SER A 141 -4.06 53.78 -14.85
C SER A 141 -2.86 52.94 -14.41
N ASP A 142 -1.64 53.26 -14.88
CA ASP A 142 -0.44 52.50 -14.47
C ASP A 142 -0.17 52.62 -12.95
N SER A 143 -0.78 53.61 -12.27
CA SER A 143 -0.68 53.77 -10.82
C SER A 143 -1.41 52.68 -10.03
N VAL A 144 -2.50 52.11 -10.56
CA VAL A 144 -3.18 50.95 -9.94
C VAL A 144 -2.29 49.71 -9.99
N LYS A 145 -1.53 49.54 -11.07
CA LYS A 145 -0.54 48.47 -11.19
C LYS A 145 0.52 48.58 -10.09
N VAL A 146 1.04 49.79 -9.83
CA VAL A 146 2.01 50.03 -8.75
C VAL A 146 1.45 49.59 -7.40
N LEU A 147 0.22 49.98 -7.07
CA LEU A 147 -0.40 49.63 -5.79
C LEU A 147 -0.63 48.11 -5.65
N LEU A 148 -1.16 47.46 -6.69
CA LEU A 148 -1.40 46.01 -6.69
C LEU A 148 -0.08 45.22 -6.61
N LEU A 149 0.94 45.64 -7.33
CA LEU A 149 2.25 45.00 -7.35
C LEU A 149 2.97 45.13 -6.00
N LEU A 150 2.94 46.31 -5.38
CA LEU A 150 3.54 46.52 -4.05
C LEU A 150 2.79 45.74 -2.97
N TRP A 151 1.47 45.63 -3.09
CA TRP A 151 0.68 44.84 -2.14
C TRP A 151 0.94 43.34 -2.28
N ALA A 152 0.98 42.83 -3.52
CA ALA A 152 1.31 41.43 -3.79
C ALA A 152 2.75 41.09 -3.35
N THR A 153 3.73 41.94 -3.65
CA THR A 153 5.13 41.73 -3.23
C THR A 153 5.30 41.77 -1.71
N ALA A 154 4.59 42.64 -1.00
CA ALA A 154 4.58 42.66 0.46
C ALA A 154 3.96 41.38 1.06
N ARG A 155 2.87 40.86 0.48
CA ARG A 155 2.23 39.61 0.92
C ARG A 155 3.09 38.38 0.61
N LEU A 156 3.73 38.35 -0.57
CA LEU A 156 4.70 37.30 -0.91
C LEU A 156 5.91 37.33 0.02
N HIS A 157 6.38 38.52 0.43
CA HIS A 157 7.46 38.65 1.42
C HIS A 157 7.11 38.02 2.78
N VAL A 158 5.86 38.15 3.23
CA VAL A 158 5.38 37.45 4.43
C VAL A 158 5.38 35.94 4.21
N SER A 159 4.98 35.48 3.02
CA SER A 159 4.93 34.05 2.69
C SER A 159 6.29 33.34 2.85
N TYR A 160 7.40 34.00 2.53
CA TYR A 160 8.76 33.42 2.64
C TYR A 160 9.48 33.72 3.97
N ASN A 161 8.78 34.28 4.97
CA ASN A 161 9.33 34.58 6.29
C ASN A 161 8.58 33.81 7.39
N PRO A 162 9.15 32.73 7.93
CA PRO A 162 8.53 32.04 9.05
C PRO A 162 8.63 32.89 10.33
N PRO A 163 7.67 32.76 11.26
CA PRO A 163 7.72 33.44 12.55
C PRO A 163 8.74 32.80 13.53
N THR A 164 9.11 31.54 13.33
CA THR A 164 9.95 30.75 14.23
C THR A 164 11.41 30.70 13.75
N PRO A 165 12.40 30.92 14.65
CA PRO A 165 13.80 30.68 14.33
C PRO A 165 14.06 29.19 14.10
N ARG A 166 15.15 28.86 13.39
CA ARG A 166 15.54 27.47 13.09
C ARG A 166 15.55 26.62 14.37
N ALA A 167 14.95 25.43 14.31
CA ALA A 167 15.12 24.43 15.36
C ALA A 167 16.60 24.02 15.36
N THR A 168 17.30 24.18 16.48
CA THR A 168 18.65 23.67 16.64
C THR A 168 18.62 22.14 16.68
N VAL A 169 19.50 21.49 15.92
CA VAL A 169 19.74 20.03 15.86
C VAL A 169 19.83 19.36 17.25
N ALA A 170 20.12 20.13 18.30
CA ALA A 170 20.09 19.72 19.71
C ALA A 170 18.74 19.16 20.22
N SER A 171 17.62 19.30 19.50
CA SER A 171 16.33 18.70 19.89
C SER A 171 16.16 17.22 19.54
N GLY A 172 17.12 16.61 18.82
CA GLY A 172 17.16 15.16 18.56
C GLY A 172 16.04 14.61 17.67
N ALA A 173 15.37 15.46 16.89
CA ALA A 173 14.22 15.09 16.06
C ALA A 173 14.48 15.30 14.56
N VAL A 174 15.70 15.00 14.12
CA VAL A 174 16.12 15.20 12.74
C VAL A 174 16.48 13.84 12.15
N ILE A 175 15.64 13.32 11.26
CA ILE A 175 15.88 12.07 10.53
C ILE A 175 16.80 12.41 9.36
N PRO A 176 18.08 12.01 9.39
CA PRO A 176 19.05 12.44 8.38
C PRO A 176 18.81 11.70 7.06
N SER A 177 18.07 12.31 6.14
CA SER A 177 17.90 11.84 4.76
C SER A 177 18.69 12.70 3.76
N THR A 178 18.99 12.14 2.59
CA THR A 178 19.56 12.90 1.45
C THR A 178 18.68 14.10 1.08
N TRP A 179 17.36 13.93 1.28
CA TRP A 179 16.34 14.95 1.08
C TRP A 179 16.44 16.11 2.07
N GLU A 180 16.74 15.83 3.33
CA GLU A 180 16.90 16.85 4.35
C GLU A 180 18.10 17.77 4.04
N ARG A 181 19.18 17.22 3.49
CA ARG A 181 20.32 18.02 3.00
C ARG A 181 19.89 18.97 1.87
N ALA A 182 19.04 18.50 0.95
CA ALA A 182 18.49 19.33 -0.11
C ALA A 182 17.60 20.46 0.43
N MET A 183 16.76 20.18 1.43
CA MET A 183 15.94 21.21 2.11
C MET A 183 16.79 22.22 2.90
N ARG A 184 17.89 21.80 3.51
CA ARG A 184 18.84 22.72 4.14
C ARG A 184 19.49 23.65 3.11
N VAL A 185 19.84 23.15 1.93
CA VAL A 185 20.34 23.98 0.82
C VAL A 185 19.26 24.96 0.33
N ALA A 186 18.01 24.51 0.18
CA ALA A 186 16.89 25.37 -0.20
C ALA A 186 16.68 26.55 0.78
N THR A 187 16.66 26.27 2.09
CA THR A 187 16.48 27.30 3.12
C THR A 187 17.65 28.29 3.21
N LEU A 188 18.85 27.93 2.73
CA LEU A 188 20.00 28.83 2.60
C LEU A 188 19.85 29.79 1.41
N ILE A 189 19.20 29.37 0.33
CA ILE A 189 18.99 30.17 -0.91
C ILE A 189 17.78 31.11 -0.78
N MET A 190 16.80 30.78 0.07
CA MET A 190 15.55 31.52 0.24
C MET A 190 15.70 33.05 0.50
N PRO A 191 16.67 33.55 1.30
CA PRO A 191 16.87 35.00 1.46
C PRO A 191 17.27 35.70 0.16
N VAL A 192 17.97 35.01 -0.74
CA VAL A 192 18.41 35.50 -2.05
C VAL A 192 17.21 35.61 -2.98
N HIS A 193 16.46 34.52 -3.13
CA HIS A 193 15.21 34.49 -3.91
C HIS A 193 14.26 35.63 -3.47
N ARG A 194 14.14 35.83 -2.15
CA ARG A 194 13.36 36.94 -1.56
C ARG A 194 13.88 38.31 -1.97
N ALA A 195 15.19 38.52 -1.89
CA ALA A 195 15.80 39.78 -2.28
C ALA A 195 15.59 40.07 -3.78
N VAL A 196 15.73 39.06 -4.63
CA VAL A 196 15.58 39.17 -6.08
C VAL A 196 14.15 39.51 -6.46
N PHE A 197 13.14 38.76 -6.02
CA PHE A 197 11.76 39.07 -6.43
C PHE A 197 11.26 40.41 -5.87
N CYS A 198 11.65 40.79 -4.65
CA CYS A 198 11.33 42.11 -4.11
C CYS A 198 12.02 43.23 -4.91
N GLY A 199 13.28 43.02 -5.31
CA GLY A 199 14.03 43.95 -6.15
C GLY A 199 13.36 44.15 -7.52
N LEU A 200 12.95 43.07 -8.17
CA LEU A 200 12.26 43.10 -9.47
C LEU A 200 10.90 43.82 -9.38
N GLY A 201 10.10 43.53 -8.34
CA GLY A 201 8.83 44.21 -8.11
C GLY A 201 8.97 45.70 -7.80
N LEU A 202 10.01 46.09 -7.06
CA LEU A 202 10.34 47.49 -6.80
C LEU A 202 10.87 48.20 -8.04
N ALA A 203 11.71 47.55 -8.85
CA ALA A 203 12.22 48.11 -10.10
C ALA A 203 11.08 48.42 -11.08
N GLU A 204 10.09 47.52 -11.18
CA GLU A 204 8.89 47.74 -11.98
C GLU A 204 8.05 48.92 -11.46
N ALA A 205 7.83 49.00 -10.14
CA ALA A 205 7.10 50.09 -9.51
C ALA A 205 7.80 51.45 -9.71
N VAL A 206 9.12 51.51 -9.51
CA VAL A 206 9.93 52.72 -9.70
C VAL A 206 9.94 53.15 -11.16
N THR A 207 10.02 52.20 -12.11
CA THR A 207 9.99 52.51 -13.55
C THR A 207 8.65 53.13 -13.96
N ILE A 208 7.53 52.59 -13.48
CA ILE A 208 6.19 53.13 -13.75
C ILE A 208 6.04 54.53 -13.16
N MET A 209 6.51 54.76 -11.93
CA MET A 209 6.43 56.07 -11.28
C MET A 209 7.36 57.11 -11.91
N ALA A 210 8.58 56.71 -12.29
CA ALA A 210 9.53 57.58 -12.97
C ALA A 210 9.02 58.00 -14.36
N LYS A 211 8.25 57.14 -15.04
CA LYS A 211 7.56 57.49 -16.30
C LYS A 211 6.43 58.51 -16.10
N GLN A 212 5.74 58.48 -14.96
CA GLN A 212 4.62 59.39 -14.65
C GLN A 212 5.06 60.74 -14.06
N SER A 213 6.24 60.80 -13.43
CA SER A 213 6.77 61.99 -12.76
C SER A 213 7.69 62.82 -13.65
N SER A 214 7.46 64.13 -13.79
CA SER A 214 8.32 65.05 -14.57
C SER A 214 9.56 65.57 -13.79
N THR A 215 9.86 64.98 -12.63
CA THR A 215 10.91 65.44 -11.72
C THR A 215 12.32 65.19 -12.25
N ALA A 216 13.29 66.02 -11.83
CA ALA A 216 14.69 65.90 -12.26
C ALA A 216 15.34 64.57 -11.82
N ILE A 217 14.86 63.99 -10.72
CA ILE A 217 15.30 62.69 -10.19
C ILE A 217 14.83 61.55 -11.11
N ALA A 218 13.57 61.58 -11.55
CA ALA A 218 13.01 60.60 -12.47
C ALA A 218 13.79 60.55 -13.81
N ARG A 219 14.11 61.71 -14.39
CA ARG A 219 14.91 61.81 -15.63
C ARG A 219 16.33 61.26 -15.51
N LYS A 220 16.96 61.32 -14.33
CA LYS A 220 18.30 60.77 -14.11
C LYS A 220 18.30 59.25 -13.89
N ILE A 221 17.23 58.69 -13.33
CA ILE A 221 17.17 57.27 -12.91
C ILE A 221 16.62 56.37 -14.01
N LEU A 222 15.71 56.88 -14.86
CA LEU A 222 15.06 56.11 -15.92
C LEU A 222 16.03 55.41 -16.89
N PRO A 223 17.16 56.02 -17.33
CA PRO A 223 18.14 55.36 -18.19
C PRO A 223 18.90 54.20 -17.54
N TYR A 224 18.95 54.15 -16.20
CA TYR A 224 19.59 53.05 -15.46
C TYR A 224 18.62 51.88 -15.18
N LEU A 225 17.32 52.11 -15.33
CA LEU A 225 16.26 51.11 -15.13
C LEU A 225 15.77 50.47 -16.45
N LEU A 226 16.07 51.10 -17.58
CA LEU A 226 15.71 50.64 -18.92
C LEU A 226 16.99 50.42 -19.73
N PHE A 227 17.23 49.18 -20.14
CA PHE A 227 18.42 48.79 -20.88
C PHE A 227 18.23 49.06 -22.39
N GLU A 228 19.34 49.32 -23.10
CA GLU A 228 19.37 49.51 -24.57
C GLU A 228 18.45 50.62 -25.12
N GLY A 229 18.24 51.71 -24.36
CA GLY A 229 17.55 52.91 -24.88
C GLY A 229 16.04 52.75 -25.13
N ARG A 230 15.38 51.78 -24.48
CA ARG A 230 13.92 51.57 -24.58
C ARG A 230 13.14 52.61 -23.78
N ASP A 231 11.99 53.04 -24.32
CA ASP A 231 11.10 54.03 -23.68
C ASP A 231 10.22 53.49 -22.53
N GLY A 232 10.21 52.16 -22.31
CA GLY A 232 9.39 51.52 -21.25
C GLY A 232 7.88 51.66 -21.44
N SER A 233 7.41 52.11 -22.62
CA SER A 233 6.00 52.36 -22.93
C SER A 233 5.13 51.10 -22.89
N SER A 234 5.72 49.93 -23.15
CA SER A 234 5.07 48.61 -23.10
C SER A 234 4.80 48.08 -21.69
N ILE A 235 5.38 48.67 -20.64
CA ILE A 235 5.12 48.30 -19.24
C ILE A 235 3.75 48.86 -18.86
N ARG A 236 2.74 47.99 -18.82
CA ARG A 236 1.34 48.34 -18.55
C ARG A 236 0.63 47.26 -17.75
N LEU A 237 -0.55 47.56 -17.23
CA LEU A 237 -1.40 46.59 -16.56
C LEU A 237 -1.98 45.62 -17.59
N THR A 238 -1.75 44.32 -17.41
CA THR A 238 -2.36 43.27 -18.22
C THR A 238 -3.24 42.37 -17.36
N ARG A 239 -4.23 41.71 -17.98
CA ARG A 239 -5.11 40.75 -17.28
C ARG A 239 -4.30 39.68 -16.53
N ALA A 240 -3.19 39.23 -17.12
CA ALA A 240 -2.30 38.26 -16.49
C ALA A 240 -1.57 38.84 -15.25
N THR A 241 -1.12 40.10 -15.29
CA THR A 241 -0.52 40.75 -14.10
C THR A 241 -1.52 40.97 -12.98
N VAL A 242 -2.80 41.24 -13.29
CA VAL A 242 -3.87 41.36 -12.29
C VAL A 242 -4.11 40.00 -11.62
N ILE A 243 -4.24 38.93 -12.40
CA ILE A 243 -4.38 37.55 -11.89
C ILE A 243 -3.17 37.19 -11.02
N GLY A 244 -1.95 37.51 -11.47
CA GLY A 244 -0.72 37.31 -10.70
C GLY A 244 -0.72 38.05 -9.36
N CYS A 245 -1.16 39.31 -9.32
CA CYS A 245 -1.25 40.08 -8.07
C CYS A 245 -2.28 39.49 -7.10
N VAL A 246 -3.47 39.14 -7.59
CA VAL A 246 -4.54 38.55 -6.77
C VAL A 246 -4.08 37.22 -6.18
N LEU A 247 -3.48 36.36 -6.99
CA LEU A 247 -2.93 35.09 -6.52
C LEU A 247 -1.83 35.27 -5.47
N GLY A 248 -0.94 36.25 -5.64
CA GLY A 248 0.13 36.54 -4.66
C GLY A 248 -0.41 37.02 -3.32
N VAL A 249 -1.50 37.79 -3.34
CA VAL A 249 -2.19 38.24 -2.12
C VAL A 249 -2.87 37.07 -1.41
N ILE A 250 -3.61 36.23 -2.15
CA ILE A 250 -4.26 35.03 -1.60
C ILE A 250 -3.22 34.08 -1.01
N ALA A 251 -2.14 33.82 -1.74
CA ALA A 251 -1.03 32.99 -1.30
C ALA A 251 -0.43 33.50 0.02
N GLY A 252 -0.09 34.78 0.09
CA GLY A 252 0.48 35.37 1.31
C GLY A 252 -0.49 35.40 2.49
N HIS A 253 -1.81 35.49 2.23
CA HIS A 253 -2.81 35.42 3.29
C HIS A 253 -2.96 34.00 3.85
N ILE A 254 -3.15 32.98 2.99
CA ILE A 254 -3.23 31.58 3.41
C ILE A 254 -1.97 31.19 4.18
N ARG A 255 -0.78 31.61 3.71
CA ARG A 255 0.48 31.33 4.38
C ARG A 255 0.56 31.95 5.79
N ALA A 256 0.09 33.19 5.94
CA ALA A 256 0.08 33.87 7.23
C ALA A 256 -0.87 33.20 8.24
N GLU A 257 -2.04 32.74 7.79
CA GLU A 257 -2.97 31.96 8.63
C GLU A 257 -2.34 30.61 9.03
N CYS A 258 -1.65 29.92 8.11
CA CYS A 258 -0.93 28.69 8.44
C CYS A 258 0.16 28.92 9.50
N TYR A 259 0.88 30.06 9.43
CA TYR A 259 1.88 30.45 10.42
C TYR A 259 1.28 30.76 11.79
N HIS A 260 0.09 31.36 11.80
CA HIS A 260 -0.63 31.67 13.03
C HIS A 260 -1.11 30.38 13.73
N GLU A 261 -1.72 29.47 12.98
CA GLU A 261 -2.32 28.23 13.49
C GLU A 261 -1.27 27.19 13.93
N LEU A 262 -0.21 26.98 13.14
CA LEU A 262 0.86 26.04 13.53
C LEU A 262 1.82 26.62 14.59
N GLY A 263 1.97 27.94 14.66
CA GLY A 263 2.82 28.62 15.64
C GLY A 263 4.21 28.00 15.78
N LYS A 264 4.52 27.46 16.98
CA LYS A 264 5.80 26.82 17.31
C LYS A 264 6.10 25.53 16.53
N TYR A 265 5.08 24.89 15.97
CA TYR A 265 5.21 23.65 15.19
C TYR A 265 5.58 23.89 13.73
N PHE A 266 5.44 25.13 13.23
CA PHE A 266 5.87 25.45 11.87
C PHE A 266 7.40 25.42 11.78
N THR A 267 7.97 24.39 11.16
CA THR A 267 9.40 24.25 10.90
C THR A 267 9.65 23.89 9.43
N PHE A 268 10.70 24.46 8.82
CA PHE A 268 11.06 24.11 7.45
C PHE A 268 11.75 22.75 7.35
N GLU A 269 12.35 22.28 8.45
CA GLU A 269 12.91 20.94 8.56
C GLU A 269 11.80 19.95 8.97
N LEU A 270 11.86 18.71 8.51
CA LEU A 270 10.90 17.68 8.87
C LEU A 270 11.22 17.20 10.29
N SER A 271 10.72 17.94 11.29
CA SER A 271 10.93 17.64 12.69
C SER A 271 9.60 17.56 13.44
N VAL A 272 9.27 16.39 13.96
CA VAL A 272 8.15 16.22 14.88
C VAL A 272 8.67 16.54 16.27
N GLN A 273 8.25 17.66 16.84
CA GLN A 273 8.62 18.03 18.22
C GLN A 273 8.03 17.00 19.21
N LYS A 274 8.69 16.79 20.35
CA LYS A 274 8.26 15.79 21.34
C LYS A 274 6.83 16.05 21.88
N ASP A 275 6.39 17.31 21.88
CA ASP A 275 5.05 17.73 22.30
C ASP A 275 4.11 18.04 21.12
N HIS A 276 4.35 17.46 19.93
CA HIS A 276 3.59 17.81 18.73
C HIS A 276 2.12 17.38 18.82
N THR A 277 1.22 18.36 18.85
CA THR A 277 -0.23 18.17 18.82
C THR A 277 -0.78 18.40 17.41
N LEU A 278 -1.66 17.52 16.94
CA LEU A 278 -2.31 17.66 15.63
C LEU A 278 -3.20 18.92 15.60
N VAL A 279 -2.87 19.86 14.70
CA VAL A 279 -3.65 21.10 14.52
C VAL A 279 -4.75 20.85 13.49
N THR A 280 -6.01 20.97 13.91
CA THR A 280 -7.20 20.72 13.08
C THR A 280 -8.00 22.01 12.78
N THR A 281 -7.55 23.15 13.29
CA THR A 281 -8.21 24.46 13.21
C THR A 281 -7.74 25.29 12.02
N GLY A 282 -8.53 26.31 11.66
CA GLY A 282 -8.21 27.22 10.57
C GLY A 282 -8.17 26.52 9.20
N PRO A 283 -7.18 26.81 8.33
CA PRO A 283 -7.11 26.23 6.98
C PRO A 283 -6.90 24.70 6.98
N TYR A 284 -6.41 24.12 8.08
CA TYR A 284 -6.20 22.67 8.25
C TYR A 284 -7.50 21.88 8.47
N SER A 285 -8.62 22.57 8.71
CA SER A 285 -9.96 21.96 8.74
C SER A 285 -10.54 21.66 7.34
N VAL A 286 -10.03 22.37 6.32
CA VAL A 286 -10.55 22.31 4.94
C VAL A 286 -9.59 21.52 4.05
N VAL A 287 -8.29 21.75 4.17
CA VAL A 287 -7.24 21.13 3.35
C VAL A 287 -6.19 20.53 4.28
N ARG A 288 -5.66 19.34 3.99
CA ARG A 288 -4.59 18.73 4.81
C ARG A 288 -3.28 19.52 4.75
N HIS A 289 -2.92 20.02 3.56
CA HIS A 289 -1.65 20.72 3.30
C HIS A 289 -1.79 22.16 2.74
N PRO A 290 -2.49 23.08 3.44
CA PRO A 290 -2.81 24.43 2.93
C PRO A 290 -1.56 25.32 2.73
N SER A 291 -0.51 25.09 3.52
CA SER A 291 0.79 25.77 3.42
C SER A 291 1.50 25.49 2.08
N TYR A 292 1.37 24.27 1.55
CA TYR A 292 1.95 23.91 0.26
C TYR A 292 1.14 24.49 -0.90
N THR A 293 -0.19 24.49 -0.78
CA THR A 293 -1.09 25.20 -1.71
C THR A 293 -0.75 26.68 -1.83
N ALA A 294 -0.52 27.35 -0.70
CA ALA A 294 -0.08 28.73 -0.66
C ALA A 294 1.27 28.93 -1.37
N THR A 295 2.18 27.97 -1.25
CA THR A 295 3.50 28.03 -1.89
C THR A 295 3.41 27.82 -3.41
N VAL A 296 2.54 26.92 -3.89
CA VAL A 296 2.25 26.75 -5.32
C VAL A 296 1.67 28.05 -5.91
N PHE A 297 0.69 28.65 -5.24
CA PHE A 297 0.10 29.93 -5.67
C PHE A 297 1.12 31.07 -5.65
N ALA A 298 2.04 31.10 -4.67
CA ALA A 298 3.10 32.08 -4.61
C ALA A 298 4.08 31.98 -5.80
N HIS A 299 4.52 30.78 -6.17
CA HIS A 299 5.40 30.59 -7.33
C HIS A 299 4.69 30.87 -8.65
N PHE A 300 3.43 30.45 -8.81
CA PHE A 300 2.64 30.77 -9.99
C PHE A 300 2.37 32.27 -10.13
N SER A 301 2.13 32.97 -9.01
CA SER A 301 2.06 34.43 -8.96
C SER A 301 3.37 35.08 -9.44
N LEU A 302 4.52 34.64 -8.94
CA LEU A 302 5.83 35.18 -9.34
C LEU A 302 6.10 34.95 -10.84
N LEU A 303 5.79 33.77 -11.37
CA LEU A 303 5.92 33.49 -12.79
C LEU A 303 5.04 34.41 -13.65
N LEU A 304 3.78 34.63 -13.23
CA LEU A 304 2.88 35.55 -13.92
C LEU A 304 3.37 37.01 -13.83
N LEU A 305 3.91 37.45 -12.69
CA LEU A 305 4.41 38.81 -12.53
C LEU A 305 5.71 39.06 -13.30
N GLN A 306 6.55 38.05 -13.50
CA GLN A 306 7.87 38.19 -14.10
C GLN A 306 7.94 37.83 -15.60
N TRP A 307 7.12 36.88 -16.09
CA TRP A 307 7.25 36.35 -17.47
C TRP A 307 6.18 36.86 -18.43
N THR A 308 5.12 37.50 -17.93
CA THR A 308 4.04 38.01 -18.77
C THR A 308 4.44 39.27 -19.54
N ARG A 309 3.79 39.47 -20.70
CA ARG A 309 3.97 40.70 -21.50
C ARG A 309 3.48 41.91 -20.69
N GLY A 310 4.27 42.98 -20.68
CA GLY A 310 4.01 44.16 -19.86
C GLY A 310 4.64 44.16 -18.47
N SER A 311 5.37 43.11 -18.06
CA SER A 311 6.22 43.10 -16.87
C SER A 311 7.56 43.82 -17.12
N TRP A 312 8.21 44.31 -16.06
CA TRP A 312 9.50 44.98 -16.19
C TRP A 312 10.60 44.03 -16.68
N VAL A 313 10.64 42.79 -16.20
CA VAL A 313 11.64 41.78 -16.61
C VAL A 313 11.66 41.57 -18.13
N ARG A 314 10.47 41.53 -18.76
CA ARG A 314 10.33 41.28 -20.19
C ARG A 314 10.52 42.51 -21.06
N GLU A 315 10.08 43.69 -20.60
CA GLU A 315 10.05 44.90 -21.41
C GLU A 315 11.25 45.84 -21.16
N SER A 316 11.93 45.75 -20.01
CA SER A 316 13.07 46.60 -19.64
C SER A 316 14.34 46.35 -20.45
N GLY A 317 14.43 45.23 -21.18
CA GLY A 317 15.65 44.78 -21.85
C GLY A 317 16.61 43.98 -20.95
N MET A 318 16.27 43.77 -19.67
CA MET A 318 17.11 42.98 -18.75
C MET A 318 17.38 41.56 -19.27
N LEU A 319 16.39 40.91 -19.89
CA LEU A 319 16.54 39.57 -20.48
C LEU A 319 17.45 39.52 -21.72
N ASN A 320 17.85 40.66 -22.30
CA ASN A 320 18.85 40.68 -23.38
C ASN A 320 20.28 40.53 -22.81
N THR A 321 20.49 40.95 -21.55
CA THR A 321 21.78 40.81 -20.87
C THR A 321 22.03 39.36 -20.44
N THR A 322 23.29 38.92 -20.48
CA THR A 322 23.71 37.60 -19.98
C THR A 322 23.36 37.41 -18.50
N TRP A 323 23.57 38.43 -17.68
CA TRP A 323 23.23 38.40 -16.24
C TRP A 323 21.73 38.29 -15.98
N GLY A 324 20.89 39.01 -16.74
CA GLY A 324 19.43 38.91 -16.61
C GLY A 324 18.89 37.52 -16.94
N LYS A 325 19.45 36.86 -17.97
CA LYS A 325 19.09 35.46 -18.32
C LYS A 325 19.49 34.47 -17.23
N VAL A 326 20.68 34.63 -16.65
CA VAL A 326 21.17 33.77 -15.56
C VAL A 326 20.32 33.92 -14.30
N ILE A 327 20.05 35.16 -13.87
CA ILE A 327 19.24 35.43 -12.67
C ILE A 327 17.82 34.87 -12.85
N MET A 328 17.17 35.18 -13.97
CA MET A 328 15.79 34.71 -14.22
C MET A 328 15.71 33.20 -14.45
N GLY A 329 16.72 32.60 -15.06
CA GLY A 329 16.83 31.15 -15.21
C GLY A 329 16.97 30.45 -13.85
N PHE A 330 17.84 30.98 -12.97
CA PHE A 330 18.04 30.46 -11.62
C PHE A 330 16.78 30.59 -10.76
N GLU A 331 16.11 31.75 -10.78
CA GLU A 331 14.86 31.98 -10.02
C GLU A 331 13.74 31.03 -10.47
N SER A 332 13.53 30.87 -11.78
CA SER A 332 12.52 29.93 -12.30
C SER A 332 12.86 28.47 -12.00
N ALA A 333 14.12 28.07 -12.11
CA ALA A 333 14.56 26.72 -11.77
C ALA A 333 14.37 26.42 -10.29
N TYR A 334 14.72 27.38 -9.41
CA TYR A 334 14.50 27.27 -7.98
C TYR A 334 13.00 27.15 -7.64
N ALA A 335 12.14 27.97 -8.24
CA ALA A 335 10.69 27.92 -8.04
C ALA A 335 10.08 26.57 -8.44
N ILE A 336 10.47 26.02 -9.60
CA ILE A 336 10.00 24.72 -10.09
C ILE A 336 10.51 23.59 -9.18
N TRP A 337 11.80 23.60 -8.85
CA TRP A 337 12.42 22.59 -8.01
C TRP A 337 11.81 22.55 -6.60
N ILE A 338 11.62 23.71 -5.95
CA ILE A 338 10.98 23.78 -4.63
C ILE A 338 9.52 23.36 -4.67
N THR A 339 8.78 23.73 -5.72
CA THR A 339 7.39 23.32 -5.85
C THR A 339 7.28 21.79 -5.98
N GLY A 340 8.12 21.17 -6.82
CA GLY A 340 8.19 19.71 -6.94
C GLY A 340 8.59 19.04 -5.63
N ALA A 341 9.61 19.57 -4.94
CA ALA A 341 10.10 19.06 -3.67
C ALA A 341 9.05 19.14 -2.55
N LEU A 342 8.29 20.23 -2.45
CA LEU A 342 7.25 20.35 -1.43
C LEU A 342 6.05 19.44 -1.71
N LEU A 343 5.72 19.19 -2.98
CA LEU A 343 4.63 18.28 -3.35
C LEU A 343 4.98 16.81 -3.06
N SER A 344 6.22 16.37 -3.33
CA SER A 344 6.67 15.01 -2.98
C SER A 344 6.71 14.80 -1.46
N ARG A 345 7.15 15.82 -0.70
CA ARG A 345 7.24 15.80 0.77
C ARG A 345 5.90 15.54 1.49
N THR A 346 4.77 15.86 0.87
CA THR A 346 3.45 15.67 1.51
C THR A 346 3.19 14.22 1.93
N LYS A 347 3.71 13.24 1.18
CA LYS A 347 3.53 11.82 1.47
C LYS A 347 4.31 11.39 2.73
N GLU A 348 5.56 11.83 2.84
CA GLU A 348 6.43 11.52 3.97
C GLU A 348 5.91 12.16 5.27
N GLU A 349 5.42 13.39 5.20
CA GLU A 349 4.85 14.09 6.35
C GLU A 349 3.54 13.43 6.82
N ASP A 350 2.66 13.03 5.90
CA ASP A 350 1.45 12.26 6.23
C ASP A 350 1.81 10.92 6.89
N LYS A 351 2.85 10.22 6.39
CA LYS A 351 3.33 8.95 6.94
C LYS A 351 3.85 9.13 8.37
N LEU A 352 4.72 10.10 8.60
CA LEU A 352 5.28 10.37 9.93
C LEU A 352 4.21 10.78 10.96
N LEU A 353 3.24 11.60 10.55
CA LEU A 353 2.14 11.99 11.44
C LEU A 353 1.21 10.80 11.74
N ARG A 354 1.00 9.90 10.77
CA ARG A 354 0.21 8.67 10.95
C ARG A 354 0.91 7.67 11.88
N GLU A 355 2.22 7.49 11.75
CA GLU A 355 3.02 6.59 12.60
C GLU A 355 3.03 7.06 14.07
N ARG A 356 3.07 8.38 14.32
CA ARG A 356 3.21 8.92 15.68
C ARG A 356 1.87 9.22 16.38
N LEU A 357 0.83 9.59 15.63
CA LEU A 357 -0.46 10.06 16.18
C LEU A 357 -1.64 9.25 15.63
N THR A 358 -1.45 7.94 15.40
CA THR A 358 -2.31 7.01 14.65
C THR A 358 -3.81 7.24 14.83
N SER A 359 -4.31 7.28 16.07
CA SER A 359 -5.74 7.45 16.37
C SER A 359 -6.27 8.84 15.98
N LYS A 360 -5.62 9.92 16.43
CA LYS A 360 -6.04 11.31 16.15
C LYS A 360 -5.87 11.68 14.68
N TRP A 361 -4.83 11.14 14.02
CA TRP A 361 -4.60 11.33 12.60
C TRP A 361 -5.72 10.69 11.78
N ASN A 362 -6.10 9.44 12.06
CA ASN A 362 -7.12 8.72 11.28
C ASN A 362 -8.49 9.41 11.34
N GLU A 363 -8.82 10.06 12.45
CA GLU A 363 -10.03 10.85 12.57
C GLU A 363 -9.97 12.16 11.77
N TRP A 364 -8.89 12.94 11.93
CA TRP A 364 -8.71 14.21 11.21
C TRP A 364 -8.50 14.02 9.71
N ALA A 365 -7.87 12.94 9.28
CA ALA A 365 -7.59 12.70 7.86
C ALA A 365 -8.84 12.55 7.00
N LYS A 366 -10.04 12.44 7.59
CA LYS A 366 -11.31 12.52 6.87
C LYS A 366 -11.58 13.89 6.21
N VAL A 367 -10.72 14.89 6.44
CA VAL A 367 -10.74 16.19 5.76
C VAL A 367 -10.81 16.01 4.22
N PRO A 368 -11.73 16.70 3.53
CA PRO A 368 -12.14 16.38 2.15
C PRO A 368 -11.11 16.68 1.06
N TYR A 369 -10.10 17.50 1.34
CA TYR A 369 -9.14 17.97 0.33
C TYR A 369 -7.68 17.78 0.79
N LYS A 370 -6.80 17.27 -0.08
CA LYS A 370 -5.37 17.11 0.23
C LYS A 370 -4.57 18.38 -0.01
N LEU A 371 -4.72 19.00 -1.18
CA LEU A 371 -3.96 20.20 -1.60
C LEU A 371 -4.87 21.33 -2.10
N PHE A 372 -5.80 21.09 -3.03
CA PHE A 372 -6.66 22.16 -3.56
C PHE A 372 -8.11 21.98 -3.12
N PRO A 373 -8.78 23.03 -2.61
CA PRO A 373 -10.21 23.00 -2.34
C PRO A 373 -11.00 22.70 -3.63
N GLY A 374 -11.92 21.73 -3.57
CA GLY A 374 -12.78 21.35 -4.69
C GLY A 374 -12.27 20.19 -5.56
N ILE A 375 -11.02 19.75 -5.39
CA ILE A 375 -10.54 18.47 -5.93
C ILE A 375 -10.67 17.44 -4.82
N PRO A 376 -11.72 16.61 -4.79
CA PRO A 376 -11.91 15.64 -3.71
C PRO A 376 -10.67 14.75 -3.60
N VAL A 377 -10.34 14.34 -2.36
CA VAL A 377 -9.42 13.23 -2.15
C VAL A 377 -10.06 11.99 -2.77
N VAL A 378 -9.85 11.78 -4.07
CA VAL A 378 -9.94 10.45 -4.65
C VAL A 378 -8.95 9.64 -3.84
N SER A 379 -9.47 8.73 -3.04
CA SER A 379 -8.72 7.72 -2.31
C SER A 379 -7.97 6.87 -3.33
N ILE A 380 -6.84 7.41 -3.76
CA ILE A 380 -5.67 6.71 -4.24
C ILE A 380 -5.14 6.00 -2.98
N LEU A 381 -5.81 4.91 -2.61
CA LEU A 381 -5.18 3.77 -1.94
C LEU A 381 -4.20 3.21 -2.98
N PHE A 382 -3.03 3.83 -3.05
CA PHE A 382 -1.84 3.21 -3.59
C PHE A 382 -1.00 2.89 -2.36
N ASP A 383 -1.10 1.64 -1.92
CA ASP A 383 0.10 0.93 -1.48
C ASP A 383 1.05 0.82 -2.69
N GLU A 384 2.34 0.96 -2.42
CA GLU A 384 3.47 0.63 -3.32
C GLU A 384 3.24 -0.82 -3.84
N GLU A 385 3.46 -1.24 -5.08
CA GLU A 385 4.53 -1.06 -6.06
C GLU A 385 3.91 -1.29 -7.46
N THR A 386 4.19 -0.51 -8.51
CA THR A 386 5.19 -0.85 -9.53
C THR A 386 5.25 0.30 -10.53
N GLU A 387 6.45 0.85 -10.74
CA GLU A 387 6.75 1.66 -11.92
C GLU A 387 6.95 0.70 -13.10
N LEU A 388 6.08 0.76 -14.10
CA LEU A 388 6.44 0.39 -15.46
C LEU A 388 5.88 1.43 -16.44
N GLY A 389 6.77 1.84 -17.34
CA GLY A 389 6.70 2.99 -18.23
C GLY A 389 5.35 3.24 -18.90
N SER A 390 4.95 4.51 -18.84
CA SER A 390 4.12 5.10 -19.88
C SER A 390 4.89 5.06 -21.20
N ASP A 391 4.32 4.40 -22.23
CA ASP A 391 4.32 4.94 -23.58
C ASP A 391 3.28 4.19 -24.47
N ASN A 392 2.36 4.99 -25.03
CA ASN A 392 1.65 4.75 -26.30
C ASN A 392 0.68 3.55 -26.46
N TYR A 393 -0.32 3.43 -25.58
CA TYR A 393 -1.59 2.79 -25.97
C TYR A 393 -2.80 3.52 -25.36
N THR A 394 -3.22 4.62 -25.97
CA THR A 394 -4.57 5.16 -25.77
C THR A 394 -5.48 4.66 -26.89
N LEU A 395 -5.97 3.44 -26.75
CA LEU A 395 -7.09 2.89 -27.50
C LEU A 395 -7.90 1.97 -26.55
N ALA A 396 -9.20 2.26 -26.41
CA ALA A 396 -10.25 1.46 -25.74
C ALA A 396 -10.56 1.60 -24.22
N LEU A 397 -10.27 2.72 -23.55
CA LEU A 397 -10.58 2.89 -22.10
C LEU A 397 -12.08 3.08 -21.70
N SER A 398 -13.06 2.95 -22.62
CA SER A 398 -14.48 3.03 -22.23
C SER A 398 -15.11 1.67 -21.87
N GLN A 399 -14.53 0.55 -22.30
CA GLN A 399 -14.97 -0.80 -21.92
C GLN A 399 -14.27 -1.30 -20.65
N ASP A 400 -13.02 -0.87 -20.43
CA ASP A 400 -12.23 -1.25 -19.25
C ASP A 400 -12.79 -0.66 -17.95
N GLY A 401 -13.46 0.50 -18.00
CA GLY A 401 -14.04 1.13 -16.81
C GLY A 401 -15.14 0.27 -16.16
N ASP A 402 -16.03 -0.31 -16.95
CA ASP A 402 -17.13 -1.15 -16.46
C ASP A 402 -16.63 -2.52 -15.98
N ILE A 403 -15.67 -3.11 -16.70
CA ILE A 403 -15.01 -4.37 -16.29
C ILE A 403 -14.25 -4.18 -14.97
N MET A 404 -13.52 -3.08 -14.83
CA MET A 404 -12.81 -2.77 -13.58
C MET A 404 -13.76 -2.47 -12.42
N ASN A 405 -14.91 -1.84 -12.69
CA ASN A 405 -15.95 -1.66 -11.68
C ASN A 405 -16.59 -2.99 -11.27
N GLU A 406 -16.86 -3.88 -12.24
CA GLU A 406 -17.37 -5.23 -11.99
C GLU A 406 -16.38 -6.06 -11.16
N LEU A 407 -15.10 -6.03 -11.51
CA LEU A 407 -14.02 -6.70 -10.77
C LEU A 407 -13.90 -6.17 -9.33
N ARG A 408 -13.99 -4.85 -9.13
CA ARG A 408 -13.99 -4.23 -7.79
C ARG A 408 -15.16 -4.72 -6.93
N LEU A 409 -16.36 -4.81 -7.52
CA LEU A 409 -17.54 -5.33 -6.81
C LEU A 409 -17.33 -6.80 -6.42
N ARG A 410 -16.79 -7.63 -7.32
CA ARG A 410 -16.46 -9.03 -7.01
C ARG A 410 -15.40 -9.16 -5.92
N LEU A 411 -14.34 -8.36 -5.97
CA LEU A 411 -13.32 -8.34 -4.91
C LEU A 411 -13.90 -7.92 -3.56
N SER A 412 -14.84 -6.97 -3.54
CA SER A 412 -15.52 -6.60 -2.29
C SER A 412 -16.41 -7.73 -1.73
N ALA A 413 -17.10 -8.47 -2.60
CA ALA A 413 -17.87 -9.65 -2.22
C ALA A 413 -16.98 -10.78 -1.70
N TYR A 414 -15.86 -11.03 -2.39
CA TYR A 414 -14.80 -11.94 -1.97
C TYR A 414 -14.27 -11.59 -0.57
N HIS A 415 -13.90 -10.33 -0.33
CA HIS A 415 -13.37 -9.91 0.98
C HIS A 415 -14.37 -10.16 2.10
N ARG A 416 -15.67 -9.89 1.87
CA ARG A 416 -16.72 -10.17 2.87
C ARG A 416 -16.83 -11.67 3.14
N ALA A 417 -16.93 -12.48 2.08
CA ALA A 417 -17.06 -13.93 2.20
C ALA A 417 -15.84 -14.59 2.86
N TRP A 418 -14.64 -14.20 2.44
CA TRP A 418 -13.38 -14.68 3.00
C TRP A 418 -13.21 -14.26 4.46
N THR A 419 -13.51 -13.02 4.83
CA THR A 419 -13.37 -12.57 6.24
C THR A 419 -14.29 -13.37 7.17
N LYS A 420 -15.54 -13.65 6.73
CA LYS A 420 -16.48 -14.48 7.48
C LYS A 420 -15.94 -15.92 7.67
N CYS A 421 -15.41 -16.51 6.60
CA CYS A 421 -14.80 -17.85 6.62
C CYS A 421 -13.53 -17.91 7.48
N LEU A 422 -12.62 -16.94 7.30
CA LEU A 422 -11.36 -16.83 8.02
C LEU A 422 -11.57 -16.70 9.53
N ASN A 423 -12.51 -15.84 9.96
CA ASN A 423 -12.84 -15.68 11.37
C ASN A 423 -13.35 -17.01 11.98
N ARG A 424 -14.17 -17.76 11.22
CA ARG A 424 -14.65 -19.07 11.67
C ARG A 424 -13.50 -20.08 11.77
N LEU A 425 -12.65 -20.18 10.75
CA LEU A 425 -11.48 -21.08 10.74
C LEU A 425 -10.52 -20.77 11.91
N GLN A 426 -10.16 -19.50 12.11
CA GLN A 426 -9.28 -19.09 13.20
C GLN A 426 -9.92 -19.35 14.58
N SER A 427 -11.22 -19.08 14.73
CA SER A 427 -11.94 -19.39 15.98
C SER A 427 -11.97 -20.89 16.27
N SER A 428 -12.18 -21.72 15.25
CA SER A 428 -12.17 -23.19 15.37
C SER A 428 -10.80 -23.70 15.80
N ILE A 429 -9.73 -23.22 15.18
CA ILE A 429 -8.36 -23.59 15.54
C ILE A 429 -8.05 -23.16 16.98
N ARG A 430 -8.41 -21.93 17.36
CA ARG A 430 -8.21 -21.42 18.72
C ARG A 430 -8.96 -22.24 19.77
N LEU A 431 -10.22 -22.61 19.51
CA LEU A 431 -11.01 -23.47 20.41
C LEU A 431 -10.36 -24.85 20.61
N GLN A 432 -9.70 -25.38 19.57
CA GLN A 432 -8.99 -26.65 19.69
C GLN A 432 -7.68 -26.53 20.48
N HIS A 433 -7.03 -25.37 20.44
CA HIS A 433 -5.80 -25.10 21.19
C HIS A 433 -6.08 -24.69 22.64
N GLU A 434 -7.22 -24.07 22.93
CA GLU A 434 -7.62 -23.54 24.24
C GLU A 434 -7.34 -24.46 25.45
N PRO A 435 -7.66 -25.77 25.45
CA PRO A 435 -7.38 -26.62 26.61
C PRO A 435 -5.87 -26.75 26.88
N VAL A 436 -5.07 -26.95 25.83
CA VAL A 436 -3.61 -27.08 25.94
C VAL A 436 -2.98 -25.74 26.34
N VAL A 437 -3.47 -24.64 25.79
CA VAL A 437 -3.03 -23.28 26.15
C VAL A 437 -3.35 -22.99 27.62
N GLY A 438 -4.54 -23.35 28.10
CA GLY A 438 -4.93 -23.20 29.49
C GLY A 438 -4.01 -23.97 30.46
N ASP A 439 -3.71 -25.22 30.13
CA ASP A 439 -2.79 -26.05 30.91
C ASP A 439 -1.37 -25.46 30.96
N ILE A 440 -0.85 -24.99 29.81
CA ILE A 440 0.47 -24.35 29.72
C ILE A 440 0.50 -23.06 30.54
N VAL A 441 -0.51 -22.20 30.41
CA VAL A 441 -0.59 -20.90 31.12
C VAL A 441 -0.66 -21.13 32.62
N GLN A 442 -1.51 -22.06 33.08
CA GLN A 442 -1.60 -22.41 34.50
C GLN A 442 -0.28 -22.96 35.04
N HIS A 443 0.42 -23.80 34.26
CA HIS A 443 1.73 -24.33 34.64
C HIS A 443 2.81 -23.24 34.72
N ILE A 444 2.86 -22.31 33.75
CA ILE A 444 3.79 -21.17 33.75
C ILE A 444 3.59 -20.30 35.00
N LEU A 445 2.34 -20.02 35.36
CA LEU A 445 2.01 -19.22 36.56
C LEU A 445 2.38 -19.93 37.87
N ASN A 446 2.27 -21.26 37.94
CA ASN A 446 2.60 -22.05 39.13
C ASN A 446 4.08 -22.44 39.24
N SER A 447 4.88 -22.21 38.19
CA SER A 447 6.26 -22.69 38.09
C SER A 447 7.18 -22.23 39.23
N TYR A 448 6.91 -21.06 39.82
CA TYR A 448 7.70 -20.46 40.90
C TYR A 448 7.06 -20.53 42.29
N THR A 449 5.79 -20.94 42.39
CA THR A 449 5.09 -21.05 43.68
C THR A 449 5.29 -22.41 44.34
N GLU A 450 5.53 -23.47 43.56
CA GLU A 450 5.90 -24.80 44.07
C GLU A 450 7.38 -24.81 44.50
N THR A 451 7.67 -24.41 45.74
CA THR A 451 9.01 -24.53 46.32
C THR A 451 9.39 -25.99 46.49
N ILE A 452 10.17 -26.53 45.54
CA ILE A 452 10.78 -27.85 45.67
C ILE A 452 11.90 -27.78 46.72
N VAL A 453 11.97 -28.84 47.53
CA VAL A 453 12.96 -29.10 48.58
C VAL A 453 14.38 -28.75 48.11
N LYS A 454 15.10 -27.99 48.95
CA LYS A 454 16.49 -27.52 48.80
C LYS A 454 17.40 -28.45 47.96
N THR A 455 17.40 -28.27 46.65
CA THR A 455 18.45 -28.76 45.75
C THR A 455 19.69 -27.84 45.87
N PRO A 456 20.90 -28.35 45.60
CA PRO A 456 22.13 -27.56 45.71
C PRO A 456 22.26 -26.46 44.64
N TYR A 457 21.46 -26.51 43.57
CA TYR A 457 21.47 -25.56 42.46
C TYR A 457 20.03 -25.11 42.16
N GLN A 458 19.87 -23.85 41.74
CA GLN A 458 18.59 -23.31 41.31
C GLN A 458 18.31 -23.77 39.88
N GLU A 459 17.25 -24.55 39.71
CA GLU A 459 16.80 -25.03 38.39
C GLU A 459 15.99 -23.94 37.68
N VAL A 460 16.15 -23.85 36.36
CA VAL A 460 15.37 -22.95 35.50
C VAL A 460 14.17 -23.74 34.96
N PRO A 461 12.92 -23.29 35.19
CA PRO A 461 11.76 -23.93 34.59
C PRO A 461 11.74 -23.68 33.08
N VAL A 462 11.61 -24.77 32.33
CA VAL A 462 11.58 -24.77 30.87
C VAL A 462 10.34 -25.52 30.40
N VAL A 463 9.47 -24.83 29.68
CA VAL A 463 8.27 -25.43 29.10
C VAL A 463 8.53 -25.73 27.63
N CYS A 464 8.52 -27.00 27.25
CA CYS A 464 8.69 -27.44 25.88
C CYS A 464 7.34 -27.71 25.23
N VAL A 465 7.00 -26.96 24.19
CA VAL A 465 5.80 -27.18 23.38
C VAL A 465 6.22 -27.86 22.10
N SER A 466 5.97 -29.17 21.98
CA SER A 466 6.23 -29.90 20.74
C SER A 466 5.02 -29.78 19.82
N SER A 467 5.17 -29.05 18.72
CA SER A 467 4.16 -28.91 17.68
C SER A 467 4.59 -29.61 16.39
N SER A 468 3.75 -30.53 15.92
CA SER A 468 3.97 -31.24 14.65
C SER A 468 3.82 -30.35 13.41
N LEU A 469 3.21 -29.17 13.56
CA LEU A 469 3.15 -28.14 12.53
C LEU A 469 3.98 -26.93 12.96
N SER A 470 4.77 -26.40 12.04
CA SER A 470 5.63 -25.21 12.19
C SER A 470 4.87 -23.88 12.34
N GLY A 471 3.71 -23.88 13.01
CA GLY A 471 2.93 -22.66 13.27
C GLY A 471 3.20 -22.12 14.67
N SER A 472 3.61 -20.85 14.77
CA SER A 472 3.71 -20.12 16.04
C SER A 472 2.36 -19.86 16.71
N SER A 473 1.23 -20.16 16.05
CA SER A 473 -0.10 -19.75 16.48
C SER A 473 -0.46 -20.19 17.90
N ILE A 474 -0.11 -21.42 18.30
CA ILE A 474 -0.36 -21.88 19.67
C ILE A 474 0.49 -21.12 20.69
N VAL A 475 1.73 -20.80 20.33
CA VAL A 475 2.66 -20.06 21.20
C VAL A 475 2.24 -18.59 21.29
N ASP A 476 1.73 -18.02 20.20
CA ASP A 476 1.14 -16.69 20.16
C ASP A 476 -0.14 -16.62 21.00
N ASP A 477 -0.98 -17.65 20.95
CA ASP A 477 -2.17 -17.79 21.80
C ASP A 477 -1.78 -17.88 23.30
N VAL A 478 -0.72 -18.63 23.64
CA VAL A 478 -0.14 -18.66 25.00
C VAL A 478 0.33 -17.28 25.43
N CYS A 479 1.08 -16.57 24.58
CA CYS A 479 1.55 -15.21 24.86
C CYS A 479 0.39 -14.24 25.08
N ALA A 480 -0.62 -14.29 24.21
CA ALA A 480 -1.81 -13.45 24.30
C ALA A 480 -2.58 -13.70 25.60
N SER A 481 -2.70 -14.97 26.02
CA SER A 481 -3.38 -15.33 27.27
C SER A 481 -2.58 -14.94 28.52
N LEU A 482 -1.24 -14.94 28.47
CA LEU A 482 -0.38 -14.48 29.57
C LEU A 482 -0.42 -12.96 29.77
N VAL A 483 -0.63 -12.20 28.70
CA VAL A 483 -0.68 -10.72 28.69
C VAL A 483 -2.09 -10.19 28.99
N ALA A 484 -3.14 -10.98 28.74
CA ALA A 484 -4.53 -10.55 28.93
C ALA A 484 -4.84 -10.19 30.41
N PRO A 485 -5.31 -8.96 30.69
CA PRO A 485 -5.72 -8.58 32.04
C PRO A 485 -7.13 -9.09 32.32
N ASP A 486 -7.25 -10.20 33.04
CA ASP A 486 -8.52 -10.51 33.71
C ASP A 486 -8.85 -9.35 34.66
N GLY A 487 -9.91 -8.62 34.35
CA GLY A 487 -10.21 -7.26 34.79
C GLY A 487 -10.50 -7.05 36.28
N ILE A 488 -9.59 -7.44 37.18
CA ILE A 488 -9.69 -7.20 38.62
C ILE A 488 -8.35 -6.73 39.23
N HIS A 489 -7.21 -6.85 38.53
CA HIS A 489 -5.90 -6.39 39.04
C HIS A 489 -5.15 -5.51 38.01
N GLU A 490 -4.75 -4.30 38.43
CA GLU A 490 -4.16 -3.24 37.60
C GLU A 490 -2.67 -3.46 37.22
N GLY A 491 -2.29 -4.66 36.73
CA GLY A 491 -0.93 -4.88 36.19
C GLY A 491 -0.74 -6.20 35.43
N PRO A 492 0.22 -6.28 34.48
CA PRO A 492 0.51 -7.51 33.74
C PRO A 492 1.08 -8.59 34.67
N ARG A 493 0.48 -9.79 34.67
CA ARG A 493 0.95 -10.94 35.46
C ARG A 493 2.28 -11.51 34.93
N ALA A 494 2.51 -11.41 33.62
CA ALA A 494 3.74 -11.82 32.96
C ALA A 494 4.14 -10.83 31.85
N ILE A 495 5.44 -10.70 31.60
CA ILE A 495 6.04 -9.99 30.47
C ILE A 495 6.67 -11.06 29.57
N THR A 496 6.17 -11.16 28.33
CA THR A 496 6.59 -12.16 27.34
C THR A 496 7.54 -11.55 26.31
N ILE A 497 8.64 -12.23 25.98
CA ILE A 497 9.51 -11.89 24.85
C ILE A 497 9.44 -12.99 23.81
N ASN A 498 9.30 -12.62 22.53
CA ASN A 498 9.50 -13.54 21.41
C ASN A 498 10.90 -13.36 20.82
N LEU A 499 11.67 -14.46 20.74
CA LEU A 499 12.98 -14.49 20.09
C LEU A 499 12.98 -15.54 18.97
N TYR A 500 13.57 -15.16 17.85
CA TYR A 500 13.83 -16.05 16.71
C TYR A 500 15.33 -16.33 16.58
N ALA A 501 15.68 -17.45 15.92
CA ALA A 501 17.08 -17.82 15.72
C ALA A 501 17.88 -16.75 14.95
N SER A 502 17.24 -16.02 14.02
CA SER A 502 17.85 -14.88 13.30
C SER A 502 18.28 -13.73 14.21
N ASP A 503 17.60 -13.56 15.34
CA ASP A 503 17.87 -12.49 16.30
C ASP A 503 19.02 -12.85 17.25
N CYS A 504 19.37 -14.14 17.32
CA CYS A 504 20.32 -14.70 18.26
C CYS A 504 21.54 -15.37 17.59
N PRO A 505 22.26 -14.71 16.66
CA PRO A 505 23.43 -15.31 16.00
C PRO A 505 24.65 -15.43 16.92
N ASN A 506 24.71 -14.63 17.99
CA ASN A 506 25.76 -14.68 19.01
C ASN A 506 25.20 -14.17 20.34
N ILE A 507 25.85 -14.52 21.45
CA ILE A 507 25.39 -14.18 22.81
C ILE A 507 25.19 -12.67 23.04
N MET A 508 26.06 -11.84 22.48
CA MET A 508 25.99 -10.38 22.66
C MET A 508 24.71 -9.83 22.01
N SER A 509 24.39 -10.30 20.80
CA SER A 509 23.16 -9.95 20.10
C SER A 509 21.93 -10.49 20.84
N SER A 510 21.97 -11.74 21.29
CA SER A 510 20.87 -12.36 22.06
C SER A 510 20.56 -11.58 23.34
N MET A 511 21.59 -11.29 24.16
CA MET A 511 21.43 -10.54 25.39
C MET A 511 20.97 -9.10 25.15
N LYS A 512 21.51 -8.44 24.11
CA LYS A 512 21.07 -7.10 23.71
C LYS A 512 19.59 -7.10 23.35
N ASN A 513 19.12 -8.08 22.58
CA ASN A 513 17.73 -8.18 22.12
C ASN A 513 16.77 -8.52 23.27
N ILE A 514 17.16 -9.42 24.17
CA ILE A 514 16.41 -9.71 25.41
C ILE A 514 16.23 -8.43 26.23
N ILE A 515 17.34 -7.72 26.49
CA ILE A 515 17.33 -6.53 27.34
C ILE A 515 16.58 -5.37 26.68
N SER A 516 16.81 -5.12 25.38
CA SER A 516 16.09 -4.06 24.67
C SER A 516 14.60 -4.37 24.61
N SER A 517 14.22 -5.61 24.31
CA SER A 517 12.80 -6.01 24.23
C SER A 517 12.10 -5.84 25.58
N LEU A 518 12.67 -6.36 26.68
CA LEU A 518 12.07 -6.20 28.02
C LEU A 518 11.96 -4.74 28.46
N THR A 519 12.99 -3.94 28.20
CA THR A 519 13.01 -2.55 28.64
C THR A 519 12.12 -1.63 27.81
N GLU A 520 11.89 -1.93 26.52
CA GLU A 520 11.03 -1.15 25.63
C GLU A 520 9.54 -1.48 25.80
N ASP A 521 9.19 -2.75 26.03
CA ASP A 521 7.79 -3.21 26.03
C ASP A 521 7.04 -2.87 27.33
N SER A 522 7.76 -2.53 28.40
CA SER A 522 7.14 -2.47 29.73
C SER A 522 6.14 -1.35 29.96
N GLY A 523 6.12 -0.24 29.22
CA GLY A 523 5.10 0.84 29.28
C GLY A 523 4.80 1.49 30.66
N VAL A 524 5.26 0.90 31.75
CA VAL A 524 4.93 1.08 33.17
C VAL A 524 5.96 1.99 33.85
N LEU A 525 7.20 1.99 33.34
CA LEU A 525 8.25 2.92 33.77
C LEU A 525 8.40 4.06 32.75
N GLU A 526 8.31 5.31 33.20
CA GLU A 526 8.69 6.46 32.37
C GLU A 526 10.11 6.26 31.83
N GLN A 527 10.32 6.49 30.52
CA GLN A 527 11.63 6.38 29.88
C GLN A 527 12.67 7.22 30.64
N VAL A 528 13.51 6.57 31.45
CA VAL A 528 14.57 7.24 32.19
C VAL A 528 15.57 7.79 31.18
N LYS A 529 15.57 9.12 30.97
CA LYS A 529 16.56 9.82 30.14
C LYS A 529 17.95 9.57 30.75
N ARG A 530 18.70 8.62 30.17
CA ARG A 530 20.04 8.27 30.64
C ARG A 530 20.98 9.49 30.51
N LYS A 531 21.70 9.79 31.57
CA LYS A 531 22.86 10.69 31.50
C LYS A 531 24.03 9.92 30.84
N PRO A 532 24.78 10.51 29.90
CA PRO A 532 25.82 9.81 29.14
C PRO A 532 27.05 9.36 29.96
N THR A 533 27.08 9.63 31.27
CA THR A 533 28.27 9.44 32.12
C THR A 533 28.22 8.20 33.01
N THR A 534 27.17 7.37 32.95
CA THR A 534 27.04 6.11 33.73
C THR A 534 26.41 5.01 32.87
N SER A 535 27.02 4.65 31.74
CA SER A 535 26.46 3.64 30.84
C SER A 535 27.06 2.27 31.13
N VAL A 536 26.37 1.47 31.96
CA VAL A 536 26.44 0.01 31.83
C VAL A 536 26.06 -0.34 30.39
N ALA A 537 26.72 -1.33 29.80
CA ALA A 537 26.47 -1.70 28.41
C ALA A 537 25.03 -2.16 28.21
N ASN A 538 24.42 -1.85 27.07
CA ASN A 538 23.01 -2.16 26.79
C ASN A 538 22.69 -3.67 26.69
N PHE A 539 23.70 -4.53 26.79
CA PHE A 539 23.60 -5.99 26.72
C PHE A 539 24.02 -6.66 28.05
N ASP A 540 24.31 -5.88 29.09
CA ASP A 540 24.74 -6.39 30.39
C ASP A 540 23.53 -6.81 31.24
N ILE A 541 23.58 -8.02 31.82
CA ILE A 541 22.48 -8.58 32.62
C ILE A 541 22.23 -7.78 33.89
N GLU A 542 23.24 -7.11 34.44
CA GLU A 542 23.09 -6.23 35.61
C GLU A 542 22.13 -5.07 35.34
N MET A 543 22.03 -4.65 34.06
CA MET A 543 21.04 -3.64 33.66
C MET A 543 19.61 -4.18 33.78
N LEU A 544 19.41 -5.46 33.48
CA LEU A 544 18.13 -6.13 33.58
C LEU A 544 17.72 -6.32 35.04
N VAL A 545 18.66 -6.73 35.91
CA VAL A 545 18.44 -6.86 37.36
C VAL A 545 18.03 -5.52 37.95
N ALA A 546 18.77 -4.45 37.66
CA ALA A 546 18.46 -3.11 38.16
C ALA A 546 17.09 -2.60 37.67
N TRP A 547 16.72 -2.95 36.43
CA TRP A 547 15.40 -2.62 35.88
C TRP A 547 14.27 -3.42 36.53
N TYR A 548 14.49 -4.72 36.79
CA TYR A 548 13.51 -5.59 37.43
C TYR A 548 13.27 -5.20 38.90
N ASP A 549 14.34 -4.87 39.63
CA ASP A 549 14.24 -4.33 40.99
C ASP A 549 13.41 -3.03 41.02
N ALA A 550 13.63 -2.14 40.05
CA ALA A 550 12.83 -0.92 39.91
C ALA A 550 11.35 -1.22 39.64
N LEU A 551 11.02 -2.23 38.84
CA LEU A 551 9.63 -2.68 38.63
C LEU A 551 9.00 -3.26 39.90
N CYS A 552 9.73 -4.08 40.64
CA CYS A 552 9.27 -4.64 41.91
C CYS A 552 8.95 -3.56 42.95
N HIS A 553 9.67 -2.43 42.93
CA HIS A 553 9.40 -1.29 43.80
C HIS A 553 8.14 -0.51 43.43
N VAL A 554 7.70 -0.56 42.16
CA VAL A 554 6.47 0.11 41.68
C VAL A 554 5.23 -0.73 41.98
N SER A 555 5.36 -2.07 42.01
CA SER A 555 4.27 -2.99 42.35
C SER A 555 3.97 -2.98 43.85
N GLU A 556 2.73 -2.70 44.25
CA GLU A 556 2.30 -2.63 45.66
C GLU A 556 2.56 -3.94 46.44
N ASN A 557 2.58 -5.09 45.76
CA ASN A 557 2.73 -6.41 46.37
C ASN A 557 4.20 -6.85 46.57
N LYS A 558 5.20 -6.07 46.15
CA LYS A 558 6.63 -6.47 46.11
C LYS A 558 6.93 -7.76 45.34
N ILE A 559 5.94 -8.32 44.64
CA ILE A 559 6.08 -9.44 43.73
C ILE A 559 6.14 -8.81 42.33
N GLY A 560 7.28 -8.95 41.66
CA GLY A 560 7.48 -8.50 40.30
C GLY A 560 6.73 -9.38 39.29
N PRO A 561 6.48 -8.89 38.08
CA PRO A 561 5.87 -9.69 37.01
C PRO A 561 6.77 -10.86 36.63
N LEU A 562 6.17 -11.95 36.14
CA LEU A 562 6.92 -13.10 35.63
C LEU A 562 7.58 -12.75 34.29
N LEU A 563 8.86 -13.04 34.11
CA LEU A 563 9.55 -12.89 32.83
C LEU A 563 9.49 -14.21 32.07
N VAL A 564 8.89 -14.21 30.89
CA VAL A 564 8.73 -15.39 30.03
C VAL A 564 9.43 -15.14 28.70
N ILE A 565 10.41 -15.97 28.37
CA ILE A 565 11.15 -15.85 27.11
C ILE A 565 10.78 -17.01 26.20
N VAL A 566 10.21 -16.70 25.06
CA VAL A 566 9.74 -17.64 24.06
C VAL A 566 10.78 -17.76 22.97
N LEU A 567 11.31 -18.97 22.78
CA LEU A 567 12.22 -19.30 21.69
C LEU A 567 11.44 -20.04 20.60
N HIS A 568 11.23 -19.38 19.46
CA HIS A 568 10.54 -19.93 18.28
C HIS A 568 11.50 -20.75 17.41
N ASP A 569 11.06 -21.90 16.90
CA ASP A 569 11.87 -22.81 16.07
C ASP A 569 13.22 -23.16 16.74
N PHE A 570 13.15 -23.70 17.95
CA PHE A 570 14.32 -23.90 18.80
C PHE A 570 15.43 -24.75 18.14
N GLU A 571 15.09 -25.64 17.21
CA GLU A 571 16.06 -26.44 16.46
C GLU A 571 17.01 -25.63 15.56
N GLN A 572 16.66 -24.38 15.22
CA GLN A 572 17.48 -23.49 14.38
C GLN A 572 18.54 -22.71 15.17
N PHE A 573 18.46 -22.71 16.50
CA PHE A 573 19.43 -22.00 17.34
C PHE A 573 20.76 -22.76 17.41
N ASP A 574 21.86 -22.00 17.52
CA ASP A 574 23.15 -22.59 17.83
C ASP A 574 23.15 -23.06 19.31
N PRO A 575 23.38 -24.37 19.58
CA PRO A 575 23.35 -24.90 20.94
C PRO A 575 24.40 -24.27 21.85
N THR A 576 25.50 -23.74 21.31
CA THR A 576 26.52 -23.05 22.11
C THR A 576 26.04 -21.70 22.62
N VAL A 577 25.26 -20.97 21.81
CA VAL A 577 24.71 -19.67 22.20
C VAL A 577 23.65 -19.83 23.27
N VAL A 578 22.78 -20.84 23.16
CA VAL A 578 21.70 -21.09 24.12
C VAL A 578 22.23 -21.62 25.46
N GLN A 579 23.29 -22.44 25.46
CA GLN A 579 23.92 -22.94 26.71
C GLN A 579 24.35 -21.82 27.64
N ASP A 580 24.78 -20.70 27.07
CA ASP A 580 25.32 -19.56 27.81
C ASP A 580 24.24 -18.52 28.20
N LEU A 581 22.96 -18.72 27.81
CA LEU A 581 21.84 -17.87 28.22
C LEU A 581 21.21 -18.39 29.53
N SER A 582 21.07 -17.53 30.53
CA SER A 582 20.51 -17.88 31.86
C SER A 582 19.26 -17.06 32.25
N PRO A 583 18.15 -17.22 31.51
CA PRO A 583 16.80 -16.99 32.07
C PRO A 583 15.76 -18.10 31.78
N VAL A 584 14.50 -17.87 32.17
CA VAL A 584 13.32 -18.76 32.06
C VAL A 584 12.84 -18.90 30.61
N PHE A 585 12.59 -20.12 30.13
CA PHE A 585 12.29 -20.35 28.70
C PHE A 585 11.01 -21.14 28.44
N VAL A 586 10.25 -20.68 27.44
CA VAL A 586 9.27 -21.47 26.71
C VAL A 586 9.91 -21.82 25.36
N LEU A 587 10.07 -23.12 25.09
CA LEU A 587 10.70 -23.63 23.88
C LEU A 587 9.63 -24.13 22.92
N SER A 588 9.53 -23.50 21.75
CA SER A 588 8.74 -24.03 20.63
C SER A 588 9.60 -25.02 19.85
N LEU A 589 9.20 -26.30 19.86
CA LEU A 589 9.91 -27.39 19.18
C LEU A 589 9.06 -27.90 18.02
N ALA A 590 9.66 -28.00 16.83
CA ALA A 590 9.06 -28.71 15.70
C ALA A 590 9.27 -30.23 15.79
N SER A 591 10.23 -30.67 16.61
CA SER A 591 10.55 -32.07 16.86
C SER A 591 9.53 -32.75 17.79
N PRO A 592 9.26 -34.05 17.60
CA PRO A 592 8.40 -34.81 18.50
C PRO A 592 9.04 -34.92 19.89
N SER A 593 8.22 -35.15 20.91
CA SER A 593 8.67 -35.30 22.30
C SER A 593 9.62 -36.50 22.53
N SER A 594 9.59 -37.51 21.64
CA SER A 594 10.49 -38.67 21.68
C SER A 594 10.91 -39.11 20.27
N PRO A 595 12.22 -39.15 19.95
CA PRO A 595 13.37 -38.78 20.79
C PRO A 595 13.51 -37.25 20.95
N SER A 596 13.77 -36.78 22.16
CA SER A 596 13.91 -35.34 22.46
C SER A 596 15.16 -34.74 21.81
N TYR A 597 14.98 -33.67 21.03
CA TYR A 597 16.07 -32.87 20.48
C TYR A 597 17.01 -32.34 21.57
N LEU A 598 16.48 -31.99 22.75
CA LEU A 598 17.28 -31.47 23.87
C LEU A 598 18.35 -32.46 24.33
N HIS A 599 18.02 -33.75 24.38
CA HIS A 599 18.96 -34.81 24.77
C HIS A 599 20.04 -35.08 23.71
N LEU A 600 19.80 -34.69 22.46
CA LEU A 600 20.76 -34.83 21.37
C LEU A 600 21.67 -33.59 21.25
N ALA A 601 21.10 -32.40 21.41
CA ALA A 601 21.80 -31.13 21.20
C ALA A 601 22.61 -30.66 22.42
N TYR A 602 22.17 -30.98 23.65
CA TYR A 602 22.78 -30.44 24.87
C TYR A 602 23.43 -31.51 25.75
N PRO A 603 24.57 -31.21 26.38
CA PRO A 603 25.23 -32.13 27.31
C PRO A 603 24.44 -32.27 28.61
N ARG A 604 24.68 -33.38 29.33
CA ARG A 604 24.02 -33.66 30.63
C ARG A 604 24.24 -32.58 31.69
N SER A 605 25.35 -31.86 31.63
CA SER A 605 25.65 -30.75 32.55
C SER A 605 24.66 -29.60 32.41
N THR A 606 24.25 -29.26 31.19
CA THR A 606 23.27 -28.21 30.92
C THR A 606 21.87 -28.68 31.27
N LEU A 607 21.51 -29.91 30.88
CA LEU A 607 20.19 -30.47 31.17
C LEU A 607 19.91 -30.61 32.68
N ALA A 608 20.94 -30.83 33.49
CA ALA A 608 20.79 -30.88 34.95
C ALA A 608 20.41 -29.53 35.59
N LEU A 609 20.52 -28.41 34.86
CA LEU A 609 20.11 -27.08 35.31
C LEU A 609 18.68 -26.72 34.88
N LEU A 610 18.05 -27.53 34.01
CA LEU A 610 16.75 -27.25 33.42
C LEU A 610 15.70 -28.18 34.03
N ARG A 611 14.60 -27.61 34.52
CA ARG A 611 13.38 -28.36 34.85
C ARG A 611 12.47 -28.36 33.63
N VAL A 612 12.57 -29.41 32.82
CA VAL A 612 11.88 -29.51 31.53
C VAL A 612 10.53 -30.20 31.68
N ASP A 613 9.47 -29.49 31.35
CA ASP A 613 8.11 -30.03 31.25
C ASP A 613 7.64 -29.97 29.79
N THR A 614 7.19 -31.11 29.25
CA THR A 614 6.84 -31.25 27.83
C THR A 614 5.33 -31.29 27.62
N PHE A 615 4.81 -30.41 26.77
CA PHE A 615 3.42 -30.40 26.30
C PHE A 615 3.38 -30.80 24.83
N VAL A 616 2.53 -31.78 24.52
CA VAL A 616 2.34 -32.26 23.15
C VAL A 616 1.05 -31.65 22.61
N THR A 617 1.14 -30.90 21.53
CA THR A 617 -0.04 -30.35 20.86
C THR A 617 -0.74 -31.43 20.05
N PRO A 618 -2.06 -31.32 19.80
CA PRO A 618 -2.72 -32.20 18.84
C PRO A 618 -2.02 -32.13 17.47
N SER A 619 -2.07 -33.22 16.71
CA SER A 619 -1.44 -33.25 15.38
C SER A 619 -2.11 -32.21 14.49
N GLY A 620 -1.32 -31.38 13.80
CA GLY A 620 -1.93 -30.28 13.06
C GLY A 620 -2.82 -30.73 11.91
N ILE A 621 -2.60 -31.90 11.29
CA ILE A 621 -3.52 -32.42 10.26
C ILE A 621 -4.95 -32.63 10.81
N HIS A 622 -5.08 -33.22 12.00
CA HIS A 622 -6.39 -33.42 12.63
C HIS A 622 -7.02 -32.08 13.04
N VAL A 623 -6.20 -31.10 13.45
CA VAL A 623 -6.69 -29.75 13.76
C VAL A 623 -7.27 -29.09 12.51
N LEU A 624 -6.57 -29.21 11.37
CA LEU A 624 -6.99 -28.66 10.09
C LEU A 624 -8.22 -29.38 9.51
N GLU A 625 -8.27 -30.71 9.58
CA GLU A 625 -9.44 -31.51 9.18
C GLU A 625 -10.68 -31.13 10.00
N ARG A 626 -10.52 -30.98 11.32
CA ARG A 626 -11.60 -30.54 12.21
C ARG A 626 -12.01 -29.09 11.95
N ALA A 627 -11.07 -28.22 11.57
CA ALA A 627 -11.38 -26.84 11.19
C ALA A 627 -12.17 -26.75 9.88
N LEU A 628 -11.85 -27.59 8.88
CA LEU A 628 -12.65 -27.72 7.65
C LEU A 628 -14.08 -28.17 7.99
N LEU A 629 -14.19 -29.18 8.84
CA LEU A 629 -15.46 -29.73 9.27
C LEU A 629 -16.32 -28.68 9.98
N GLN A 630 -15.78 -27.98 10.97
CA GLN A 630 -16.49 -26.96 11.75
C GLN A 630 -16.83 -25.69 10.95
N THR A 631 -16.19 -25.48 9.80
CA THR A 631 -16.44 -24.30 8.95
C THR A 631 -17.43 -24.60 7.84
N PHE A 632 -17.34 -25.75 7.18
CA PHE A 632 -18.19 -26.07 6.03
C PHE A 632 -19.37 -26.99 6.36
N PHE A 633 -19.26 -27.83 7.38
CA PHE A 633 -20.24 -28.88 7.68
C PHE A 633 -21.00 -28.68 9.00
N ASP A 634 -20.69 -27.61 9.74
CA ASP A 634 -21.37 -27.29 10.99
C ASP A 634 -22.79 -26.72 10.77
N VAL A 635 -23.74 -27.16 11.57
CA VAL A 635 -25.16 -26.76 11.46
C VAL A 635 -25.36 -25.30 11.83
N GLU A 636 -24.59 -24.79 12.81
CA GLU A 636 -24.76 -23.43 13.34
C GLU A 636 -24.24 -22.34 12.40
N PHE A 637 -23.31 -22.69 11.50
CA PHE A 637 -22.62 -21.74 10.66
C PHE A 637 -22.94 -21.97 9.18
N GLU A 638 -23.31 -20.89 8.49
CA GLU A 638 -23.58 -20.92 7.05
C GLU A 638 -22.44 -20.26 6.28
N PRO A 639 -21.57 -21.02 5.59
CA PRO A 639 -20.55 -20.46 4.72
C PRO A 639 -21.18 -19.85 3.46
N ASP A 640 -20.58 -18.76 2.95
CA ASP A 640 -21.07 -18.10 1.73
C ASP A 640 -20.63 -18.84 0.44
N LEU A 641 -19.60 -19.68 0.55
CA LEU A 641 -19.06 -20.54 -0.51
C LEU A 641 -18.81 -21.93 0.07
N MET A 642 -19.35 -22.96 -0.57
CA MET A 642 -19.10 -24.37 -0.27
C MET A 642 -18.03 -24.95 -1.19
N LEU A 643 -17.15 -25.79 -0.64
CA LEU A 643 -16.09 -26.47 -1.38
C LEU A 643 -16.60 -27.77 -2.00
N GLY A 644 -16.16 -28.06 -3.22
CA GLY A 644 -16.45 -29.33 -3.90
C GLY A 644 -15.65 -30.52 -3.36
N PRO A 645 -16.08 -31.77 -3.66
CA PRO A 645 -15.52 -32.99 -3.08
C PRO A 645 -14.09 -33.22 -3.54
N GLN A 646 -13.83 -33.11 -4.84
CA GLN A 646 -12.48 -33.27 -5.40
C GLN A 646 -11.51 -32.25 -4.81
N LEU A 647 -11.96 -31.01 -4.66
CA LEU A 647 -11.15 -29.94 -4.10
C LEU A 647 -10.81 -30.20 -2.63
N LEU A 648 -11.78 -30.68 -1.84
CA LEU A 648 -11.57 -31.03 -0.44
C LEU A 648 -10.56 -32.18 -0.29
N GLU A 649 -10.73 -33.26 -1.07
CA GLU A 649 -9.81 -34.39 -1.08
C GLU A 649 -8.40 -33.96 -1.50
N GLU A 650 -8.28 -33.13 -2.54
CA GLU A 650 -6.99 -32.62 -3.01
C GLU A 650 -6.33 -31.69 -1.99
N ILE A 651 -7.08 -30.87 -1.25
CA ILE A 651 -6.55 -30.06 -0.15
C ILE A 651 -5.97 -30.97 0.93
N VAL A 652 -6.74 -31.94 1.43
CA VAL A 652 -6.26 -32.82 2.51
C VAL A 652 -5.08 -33.66 2.04
N LEU A 653 -5.13 -34.19 0.82
CA LEU A 653 -4.02 -34.92 0.20
C LEU A 653 -2.77 -34.05 0.10
N TYR A 654 -2.93 -32.79 -0.32
CA TYR A 654 -1.84 -31.82 -0.40
C TYR A 654 -1.23 -31.54 0.97
N LEU A 655 -2.05 -31.32 2.01
CA LEU A 655 -1.62 -31.13 3.40
C LEU A 655 -0.85 -32.35 3.93
N ARG A 656 -1.38 -33.56 3.70
CA ARG A 656 -0.76 -34.83 4.15
C ARG A 656 0.58 -35.10 3.45
N ARG A 657 0.73 -34.70 2.18
CA ARG A 657 1.96 -34.95 1.40
C ARG A 657 3.11 -33.99 1.73
N HIS A 658 2.79 -32.75 2.09
CA HIS A 658 3.78 -31.67 2.16
C HIS A 658 4.03 -31.10 3.57
N ASN A 659 3.52 -31.72 4.65
CA ASN A 659 3.68 -31.27 6.05
C ASN A 659 3.49 -29.76 6.21
N ILE A 660 2.26 -29.32 5.94
CA ILE A 660 1.94 -27.93 5.66
C ILE A 660 1.56 -27.16 6.94
N SER A 661 2.04 -25.91 7.08
CA SER A 661 1.69 -25.00 8.18
C SER A 661 0.23 -24.52 8.11
N GLN A 662 -0.30 -24.03 9.24
CA GLN A 662 -1.61 -23.39 9.30
C GLN A 662 -1.73 -22.25 8.27
N ASP A 663 -0.69 -21.46 8.07
CA ASP A 663 -0.72 -20.31 7.15
C ASP A 663 -0.88 -20.74 5.69
N ILE A 664 -0.18 -21.80 5.27
CA ILE A 664 -0.32 -22.32 3.91
C ILE A 664 -1.71 -22.95 3.73
N PHE A 665 -2.27 -23.59 4.76
CA PHE A 665 -3.65 -24.06 4.74
C PHE A 665 -4.65 -22.90 4.54
N LEU A 666 -4.53 -21.84 5.33
CA LEU A 666 -5.37 -20.65 5.20
C LEU A 666 -5.19 -19.99 3.83
N THR A 667 -3.95 -19.87 3.35
CA THR A 667 -3.62 -19.32 2.03
C THR A 667 -4.20 -20.18 0.90
N THR A 668 -4.19 -21.51 1.05
CA THR A 668 -4.78 -22.44 0.07
C THR A 668 -6.27 -22.20 -0.06
N LEU A 669 -7.00 -22.13 1.06
CA LEU A 669 -8.42 -21.81 1.07
C LEU A 669 -8.69 -20.40 0.54
N GLN A 670 -7.83 -19.43 0.87
CA GLN A 670 -7.92 -18.06 0.38
C GLN A 670 -7.83 -17.99 -1.15
N LEU A 671 -6.88 -18.71 -1.74
CA LEU A 671 -6.67 -18.77 -3.19
C LEU A 671 -7.84 -19.44 -3.91
N ILE A 672 -8.43 -20.48 -3.31
CA ILE A 672 -9.65 -21.12 -3.83
C ILE A 672 -10.81 -20.12 -3.87
N HIS A 673 -11.06 -19.41 -2.77
CA HIS A 673 -12.10 -18.39 -2.71
C HIS A 673 -11.82 -17.31 -3.76
N LEU A 674 -10.58 -16.80 -3.82
CA LEU A 674 -10.20 -15.77 -4.77
C LEU A 674 -10.42 -16.22 -6.22
N ARG A 675 -10.01 -17.45 -6.56
CA ARG A 675 -10.20 -18.04 -7.89
C ARG A 675 -11.69 -18.11 -8.26
N HIS A 676 -12.56 -18.54 -7.34
CA HIS A 676 -14.01 -18.59 -7.58
C HIS A 676 -14.58 -17.22 -7.93
N PHE A 677 -14.27 -16.20 -7.12
CA PHE A 677 -14.80 -14.84 -7.31
C PHE A 677 -14.19 -14.12 -8.52
N LEU A 678 -12.98 -14.48 -8.96
CA LEU A 678 -12.36 -13.92 -10.17
C LEU A 678 -12.88 -14.58 -11.45
N LEU A 679 -13.01 -15.91 -11.47
CA LEU A 679 -13.39 -16.66 -12.68
C LEU A 679 -14.89 -16.58 -12.95
N SER A 680 -15.74 -16.73 -11.92
CA SER A 680 -17.19 -16.72 -12.10
C SER A 680 -17.74 -15.31 -11.94
N PRO A 681 -18.35 -14.70 -12.97
CA PRO A 681 -18.96 -13.39 -12.86
C PRO A 681 -20.24 -13.42 -12.00
N LEU A 682 -20.90 -14.57 -11.91
CA LEU A 682 -22.12 -14.77 -11.14
C LEU A 682 -21.87 -14.84 -9.62
N SER A 683 -20.63 -15.07 -9.20
CA SER A 683 -20.20 -15.07 -7.79
C SER A 683 -20.55 -13.79 -7.02
N LEU A 684 -20.81 -12.68 -7.74
CA LEU A 684 -21.27 -11.43 -7.15
C LEU A 684 -22.61 -11.57 -6.41
N PHE A 685 -23.44 -12.54 -6.79
CA PHE A 685 -24.73 -12.82 -6.17
C PHE A 685 -24.63 -13.73 -4.93
N ALA A 686 -23.42 -14.09 -4.48
CA ALA A 686 -23.22 -14.95 -3.33
C ALA A 686 -23.94 -14.43 -2.06
N GLN A 687 -23.85 -13.12 -1.78
CA GLN A 687 -24.39 -12.51 -0.56
C GLN A 687 -25.60 -11.60 -0.79
N GLU A 688 -25.54 -10.71 -1.79
CA GLU A 688 -26.53 -9.64 -1.98
C GLU A 688 -27.01 -9.57 -3.44
N THR A 689 -28.33 -9.60 -3.63
CA THR A 689 -29.02 -9.43 -4.91
C THR A 689 -29.48 -7.98 -5.04
N SER A 690 -28.68 -7.14 -5.70
CA SER A 690 -29.08 -5.75 -5.97
C SER A 690 -29.58 -5.59 -7.42
N PRO A 691 -30.68 -4.84 -7.66
CA PRO A 691 -31.18 -4.60 -9.01
C PRO A 691 -30.21 -3.75 -9.85
N ARG A 692 -29.30 -3.02 -9.21
CA ARG A 692 -28.21 -2.28 -9.89
C ARG A 692 -27.12 -3.23 -10.39
N THR A 693 -26.85 -4.29 -9.65
CA THR A 693 -25.88 -5.32 -10.02
C THR A 693 -26.32 -6.10 -11.26
N ILE A 694 -27.61 -6.43 -11.35
CA ILE A 694 -28.20 -7.13 -12.50
C ILE A 694 -28.29 -6.23 -13.74
N SER A 695 -28.17 -4.91 -13.59
CA SER A 695 -28.20 -3.98 -14.72
C SER A 695 -26.92 -3.97 -15.57
N LEU A 696 -25.85 -4.64 -15.11
CA LEU A 696 -24.60 -4.77 -15.85
C LEU A 696 -24.78 -5.61 -17.14
N PRO A 697 -24.34 -5.13 -18.32
CA PRO A 697 -24.59 -5.78 -19.61
C PRO A 697 -24.03 -7.20 -19.72
N SER A 698 -22.79 -7.42 -19.24
CA SER A 698 -22.08 -8.71 -19.23
C SER A 698 -22.85 -9.79 -18.47
N LEU A 699 -23.34 -9.45 -17.27
CA LEU A 699 -24.08 -10.36 -16.40
C LEU A 699 -25.47 -10.71 -16.95
N GLN A 700 -26.13 -9.78 -17.65
CA GLN A 700 -27.46 -10.05 -18.21
C GLN A 700 -27.45 -11.10 -19.32
N GLU A 701 -26.41 -11.12 -20.15
CA GLU A 701 -26.30 -12.14 -21.21
C GLU A 701 -26.08 -13.52 -20.62
N ILE A 702 -25.17 -13.63 -19.64
CA ILE A 702 -24.87 -14.89 -18.94
C ILE A 702 -26.11 -15.40 -18.19
N LEU A 703 -26.80 -14.55 -17.44
CA LEU A 703 -28.02 -14.93 -16.72
C LEU A 703 -29.14 -15.39 -17.67
N LYS A 704 -29.32 -14.74 -18.82
CA LYS A 704 -30.31 -15.17 -19.83
C LYS A 704 -30.01 -16.55 -20.39
N ILE A 705 -28.73 -16.84 -20.66
CA ILE A 705 -28.31 -18.16 -21.15
C ILE A 705 -28.61 -19.22 -20.08
N ARG A 706 -28.23 -18.97 -18.82
CA ARG A 706 -28.48 -19.90 -17.71
C ARG A 706 -29.96 -20.14 -17.42
N PHE A 707 -30.79 -19.12 -17.44
CA PHE A 707 -32.24 -19.28 -17.27
C PHE A 707 -32.90 -20.02 -18.44
N GLN A 708 -32.36 -19.88 -19.66
CA GLN A 708 -32.82 -20.66 -20.82
C GLN A 708 -32.42 -22.14 -20.70
N GLU A 709 -31.20 -22.43 -20.23
CA GLU A 709 -30.74 -23.80 -19.97
C GLU A 709 -31.59 -24.50 -18.90
N ALA A 710 -32.06 -23.77 -17.89
CA ALA A 710 -32.92 -24.28 -16.82
C ALA A 710 -34.42 -24.43 -17.21
N GLY A 711 -34.81 -24.09 -18.44
CA GLY A 711 -36.20 -24.19 -18.90
C GLY A 711 -37.14 -23.09 -18.38
N GLU A 712 -36.63 -22.14 -17.59
CA GLU A 712 -37.39 -21.00 -17.06
C GLU A 712 -37.38 -19.83 -18.04
N SER A 713 -38.12 -19.96 -19.15
CA SER A 713 -38.32 -18.80 -20.04
C SER A 713 -39.23 -17.76 -19.36
N PRO A 714 -38.79 -16.50 -19.17
CA PRO A 714 -39.68 -15.44 -18.72
C PRO A 714 -40.70 -15.15 -19.85
N LYS A 715 -41.92 -15.67 -19.68
CA LYS A 715 -43.06 -15.42 -20.58
C LYS A 715 -43.24 -13.91 -20.77
N THR A 716 -42.76 -13.34 -21.88
CA THR A 716 -42.86 -11.89 -22.14
C THR A 716 -43.60 -11.57 -23.43
N LYS A 717 -44.76 -10.92 -23.28
CA LYS A 717 -45.41 -10.14 -24.34
C LYS A 717 -44.90 -8.68 -24.25
N SER A 718 -44.40 -8.15 -25.38
CA SER A 718 -44.13 -6.72 -25.73
C SER A 718 -42.77 -6.06 -25.37
N PRO A 719 -42.29 -5.05 -26.17
CA PRO A 719 -40.85 -4.73 -26.30
C PRO A 719 -40.28 -3.57 -25.47
N THR A 720 -41.07 -2.67 -24.90
CA THR A 720 -40.55 -1.37 -24.41
C THR A 720 -40.53 -1.20 -22.89
N LYS A 721 -41.08 -2.15 -22.12
CA LYS A 721 -40.95 -2.26 -20.65
C LYS A 721 -39.97 -3.37 -20.22
N LYS A 722 -39.00 -3.73 -21.07
CA LYS A 722 -38.23 -4.99 -20.94
C LYS A 722 -37.13 -4.99 -19.85
N GLN A 723 -36.44 -3.88 -19.58
CA GLN A 723 -35.25 -3.89 -18.70
C GLN A 723 -35.57 -3.90 -17.20
N THR A 724 -36.60 -3.16 -16.77
CA THR A 724 -36.99 -3.08 -15.35
C THR A 724 -37.66 -4.36 -14.87
N HIS A 725 -38.54 -4.95 -15.69
CA HIS A 725 -39.25 -6.20 -15.36
C HIS A 725 -38.35 -7.44 -15.37
N PHE A 726 -37.33 -7.50 -16.25
CA PHE A 726 -36.34 -8.59 -16.23
C PHE A 726 -35.50 -8.54 -14.95
N SER A 727 -35.02 -7.36 -14.57
CA SER A 727 -34.16 -7.19 -13.39
C SER A 727 -34.90 -7.58 -12.09
N SER A 728 -36.19 -7.22 -11.95
CA SER A 728 -36.99 -7.59 -10.77
C SER A 728 -37.42 -9.06 -10.75
N SER A 729 -37.60 -9.69 -11.92
CA SER A 729 -37.90 -11.13 -11.99
C SER A 729 -36.66 -11.96 -11.67
N ALA A 730 -35.50 -11.56 -12.21
CA ALA A 730 -34.23 -12.24 -11.99
C ALA A 730 -33.79 -12.17 -10.52
N THR A 731 -34.00 -11.05 -9.81
CA THR A 731 -33.72 -10.98 -8.36
C THR A 731 -34.50 -12.04 -7.59
N ILE A 732 -35.80 -12.20 -7.90
CA ILE A 732 -36.67 -13.15 -7.19
C ILE A 732 -36.22 -14.58 -7.45
N THR A 733 -35.93 -14.94 -8.71
CA THR A 733 -35.44 -16.27 -9.07
C THR A 733 -34.10 -16.59 -8.41
N ILE A 734 -33.15 -15.63 -8.39
CA ILE A 734 -31.84 -15.83 -7.74
C ILE A 734 -32.00 -15.96 -6.22
N ASP A 735 -32.88 -15.15 -5.60
CA ASP A 735 -33.15 -15.24 -4.16
C ASP A 735 -33.83 -16.56 -3.77
N GLN A 736 -34.73 -17.06 -4.63
CA GLN A 736 -35.34 -18.39 -4.48
C GLN A 736 -34.30 -19.50 -4.62
N ALA A 737 -33.49 -19.47 -5.67
CA ALA A 737 -32.40 -20.42 -5.88
C ALA A 737 -31.39 -20.42 -4.71
N ARG A 738 -31.06 -19.25 -4.17
CA ARG A 738 -30.23 -19.12 -2.96
C ARG A 738 -30.88 -19.79 -1.75
N GLY A 739 -32.17 -19.54 -1.53
CA GLY A 739 -32.93 -20.14 -0.44
C GLY A 739 -32.96 -21.66 -0.53
N ASP A 740 -33.22 -22.19 -1.73
CA ASP A 740 -33.25 -23.63 -2.01
C ASP A 740 -31.86 -24.27 -1.79
N PHE A 741 -30.79 -23.61 -2.27
CA PHE A 741 -29.42 -24.05 -2.05
C PHE A 741 -29.06 -24.06 -0.56
N CYS A 742 -29.34 -22.98 0.18
CA CYS A 742 -29.06 -22.92 1.62
C CYS A 742 -29.83 -23.99 2.39
N HIS A 743 -31.10 -24.22 2.05
CA HIS A 743 -31.92 -25.27 2.67
C HIS A 743 -31.34 -26.67 2.39
N HIS A 744 -30.92 -26.93 1.15
CA HIS A 744 -30.33 -28.21 0.77
C HIS A 744 -28.96 -28.45 1.44
N ALA A 745 -28.12 -27.40 1.48
CA ALA A 745 -26.86 -27.42 2.21
C ALA A 745 -27.04 -27.65 3.71
N ARG A 746 -28.06 -27.04 4.36
CA ARG A 746 -28.40 -27.30 5.76
C ARG A 746 -28.75 -28.77 6.00
N ARG A 747 -29.56 -29.39 5.13
CA ARG A 747 -29.94 -30.81 5.25
C ARG A 747 -28.72 -31.73 5.17
N MET A 748 -27.79 -31.44 4.26
CA MET A 748 -26.50 -32.13 4.18
C MET A 748 -25.67 -31.96 5.47
N ARG A 749 -25.61 -30.76 6.06
CA ARG A 749 -24.90 -30.51 7.33
C ARG A 749 -25.51 -31.28 8.51
N VAL A 750 -26.84 -31.38 8.56
CA VAL A 750 -27.54 -32.23 9.55
C VAL A 750 -27.16 -33.69 9.40
N ALA A 751 -27.07 -34.21 8.17
CA ALA A 751 -26.66 -35.57 7.90
C ALA A 751 -25.23 -35.86 8.41
N VAL A 752 -24.28 -34.97 8.11
CA VAL A 752 -22.90 -35.09 8.63
C VAL A 752 -22.87 -35.01 10.15
N GLY A 753 -23.58 -34.05 10.74
CA GLY A 753 -23.65 -33.88 12.20
C GLY A 753 -24.22 -35.12 12.91
N LEU A 754 -25.25 -35.77 12.35
CA LEU A 754 -25.80 -37.01 12.91
C LEU A 754 -24.82 -38.18 12.84
N VAL A 755 -24.14 -38.39 11.70
CA VAL A 755 -23.13 -39.44 11.56
C VAL A 755 -21.98 -39.23 12.55
N MET A 756 -21.53 -37.99 12.71
CA MET A 756 -20.50 -37.65 13.69
C MET A 756 -20.94 -37.85 15.12
N LEU A 757 -22.15 -37.42 15.48
CA LEU A 757 -22.69 -37.56 16.83
C LEU A 757 -22.81 -39.03 17.23
N VAL A 758 -23.28 -39.89 16.31
CA VAL A 758 -23.38 -41.34 16.54
C VAL A 758 -21.98 -41.91 16.76
N HIS A 759 -21.00 -41.52 15.94
CA HIS A 759 -19.63 -42.01 16.05
C HIS A 759 -18.93 -41.53 17.33
N GLU A 760 -19.08 -40.26 17.70
CA GLU A 760 -18.52 -39.65 18.92
C GLU A 760 -19.14 -40.28 20.17
N SER A 761 -20.46 -40.46 20.19
CA SER A 761 -21.15 -41.15 21.28
C SER A 761 -20.67 -42.60 21.43
N LEU A 762 -20.49 -43.32 20.33
CA LEU A 762 -19.92 -44.68 20.36
C LEU A 762 -18.50 -44.72 20.92
N ASN A 763 -17.66 -43.73 20.60
CA ASN A 763 -16.29 -43.64 21.13
C ASN A 763 -16.26 -43.29 22.62
N HIS A 764 -17.17 -42.44 23.12
CA HIS A 764 -17.26 -42.12 24.54
C HIS A 764 -17.84 -43.25 25.39
N LEU A 765 -18.79 -44.03 24.84
CA LEU A 765 -19.49 -45.10 25.57
C LEU A 765 -18.72 -46.44 25.59
N SER A 766 -17.73 -46.63 24.71
CA SER A 766 -17.01 -47.91 24.53
C SER A 766 -15.75 -48.09 25.41
N PHE A 767 -15.56 -47.32 26.48
CA PHE A 767 -14.49 -47.49 27.48
C PHE A 767 -14.67 -48.74 28.39
N SER A 768 -14.85 -49.92 27.78
CA SER A 768 -14.60 -51.20 28.45
C SER A 768 -13.83 -52.11 27.49
N GLU A 769 -12.49 -52.05 27.60
CA GLU A 769 -11.49 -52.74 26.76
C GLU A 769 -11.54 -54.29 26.79
N GLN A 770 -12.64 -54.92 27.22
CA GLN A 770 -12.67 -56.37 27.41
C GLN A 770 -13.15 -57.18 26.21
N GLU A 771 -13.73 -56.57 25.17
CA GLU A 771 -14.11 -57.29 23.94
C GLU A 771 -13.63 -56.54 22.70
N GLY A 772 -12.66 -57.14 21.98
CA GLY A 772 -11.91 -56.57 20.84
C GLY A 772 -12.70 -56.22 19.57
N THR A 773 -13.88 -55.62 19.67
CA THR A 773 -14.52 -54.91 18.56
C THR A 773 -13.82 -53.57 18.34
N LYS A 774 -12.85 -53.55 17.40
CA LYS A 774 -12.32 -52.30 16.86
C LYS A 774 -13.45 -51.55 16.14
N ILE A 775 -13.87 -50.41 16.68
CA ILE A 775 -14.72 -49.47 15.94
C ILE A 775 -13.91 -49.02 14.70
N PRO A 776 -14.50 -48.97 13.50
CA PRO A 776 -13.82 -48.47 12.31
C PRO A 776 -13.39 -47.02 12.55
N SER A 777 -12.11 -46.69 12.37
CA SER A 777 -11.65 -45.30 12.44
C SER A 777 -12.36 -44.48 11.37
N LEU A 778 -13.08 -43.44 11.76
CA LEU A 778 -13.77 -42.54 10.84
C LEU A 778 -12.75 -41.59 10.18
N ASP A 779 -12.54 -41.73 8.87
CA ASP A 779 -11.80 -40.72 8.12
C ASP A 779 -12.73 -39.54 7.86
N MET A 780 -12.49 -38.43 8.57
CA MET A 780 -13.31 -37.21 8.44
C MET A 780 -13.37 -36.73 6.99
N THR A 781 -12.29 -36.92 6.24
CA THR A 781 -12.20 -36.50 4.84
C THR A 781 -13.16 -37.27 3.95
N SER A 782 -13.27 -38.59 4.13
CA SER A 782 -14.19 -39.41 3.35
C SER A 782 -15.64 -39.04 3.67
N VAL A 783 -15.97 -38.82 4.95
CA VAL A 783 -17.32 -38.41 5.36
C VAL A 783 -17.73 -37.10 4.71
N MET A 784 -16.85 -36.10 4.71
CA MET A 784 -17.11 -34.81 4.08
C MET A 784 -17.25 -34.94 2.55
N ALA A 785 -16.41 -35.73 1.89
CA ALA A 785 -16.49 -35.95 0.45
C ALA A 785 -17.74 -36.75 0.04
N ASP A 786 -18.07 -37.82 0.75
CA ASP A 786 -19.26 -38.64 0.51
C ASP A 786 -20.55 -37.84 0.81
N ALA A 787 -20.54 -36.94 1.80
CA ALA A 787 -21.68 -36.04 2.05
C ALA A 787 -21.96 -35.11 0.87
N LEU A 788 -20.91 -34.52 0.29
CA LEU A 788 -21.02 -33.64 -0.89
C LEU A 788 -21.47 -34.41 -2.15
N GLN A 789 -21.09 -35.68 -2.26
CA GLN A 789 -21.50 -36.57 -3.36
C GLN A 789 -22.88 -37.21 -3.15
N GLY A 790 -23.51 -37.06 -1.97
CA GLY A 790 -24.80 -37.69 -1.66
C GLY A 790 -24.72 -39.18 -1.28
N ASN A 791 -23.55 -39.67 -0.87
CA ASN A 791 -23.29 -41.07 -0.53
C ASN A 791 -23.01 -41.30 0.98
N ILE A 792 -23.43 -40.38 1.84
CA ILE A 792 -23.16 -40.40 3.30
C ILE A 792 -23.65 -41.69 3.99
N GLN A 793 -24.69 -42.32 3.47
CA GLN A 793 -25.29 -43.56 3.94
C GLN A 793 -24.30 -44.74 4.00
N ARG A 794 -23.22 -44.71 3.20
CA ARG A 794 -22.14 -45.73 3.24
C ARG A 794 -21.46 -45.86 4.59
N HIS A 795 -21.55 -44.82 5.44
CA HIS A 795 -20.96 -44.82 6.78
C HIS A 795 -21.85 -45.46 7.85
N ILE A 796 -23.10 -45.82 7.55
CA ILE A 796 -24.02 -46.46 8.50
C ILE A 796 -23.82 -47.99 8.60
N PRO A 797 -23.70 -48.77 7.51
CA PRO A 797 -23.48 -50.23 7.58
C PRO A 797 -22.35 -50.68 8.53
N PRO A 798 -21.20 -50.00 8.61
CA PRO A 798 -20.15 -50.34 9.58
C PRO A 798 -20.54 -50.16 11.05
N LEU A 799 -21.55 -49.34 11.35
CA LEU A 799 -22.03 -49.03 12.71
C LEU A 799 -23.04 -50.05 13.26
N TYR A 800 -23.63 -50.90 12.41
CA TYR A 800 -24.60 -51.93 12.85
C TYR A 800 -24.03 -52.87 13.91
N SER A 801 -22.79 -53.33 13.74
CA SER A 801 -22.15 -54.28 14.67
C SER A 801 -21.85 -53.65 16.03
N PRO A 802 -21.24 -52.44 16.11
CA PRO A 802 -21.10 -51.69 17.37
C PRO A 802 -22.43 -51.37 18.06
N LEU A 803 -23.43 -50.86 17.32
CA LEU A 803 -24.71 -50.43 17.90
C LEU A 803 -25.51 -51.60 18.50
N ARG A 804 -25.47 -52.79 17.87
CA ARG A 804 -26.08 -54.02 18.40
C ARG A 804 -25.46 -54.53 19.71
N LYS A 805 -24.26 -54.07 20.04
CA LYS A 805 -23.50 -54.49 21.23
C LYS A 805 -23.60 -53.51 22.40
N LEU A 806 -24.25 -52.36 22.22
CA LEU A 806 -24.45 -51.41 23.29
C LEU A 806 -25.43 -51.93 24.35
N ASP A 807 -25.20 -51.52 25.59
CA ASP A 807 -26.17 -51.66 26.67
C ASP A 807 -27.32 -50.66 26.54
N MET A 808 -28.46 -50.97 27.17
CA MET A 808 -29.67 -50.13 27.07
C MET A 808 -29.48 -48.71 27.61
N HIS A 809 -28.61 -48.51 28.61
CA HIS A 809 -28.37 -47.18 29.16
C HIS A 809 -27.59 -46.31 28.18
N SER A 810 -26.52 -46.86 27.59
CA SER A 810 -25.76 -46.21 26.50
C SER A 810 -26.62 -45.95 25.26
N MET A 811 -27.52 -46.87 24.89
CA MET A 811 -28.44 -46.67 23.76
C MET A 811 -29.43 -45.52 24.01
N ASN A 812 -30.01 -45.45 25.21
CA ASN A 812 -30.89 -44.34 25.58
C ASN A 812 -30.12 -43.00 25.62
N SER A 813 -28.89 -43.00 26.14
CA SER A 813 -28.03 -41.79 26.11
C SER A 813 -27.72 -41.35 24.68
N LEU A 814 -27.49 -42.27 23.75
CA LEU A 814 -27.29 -41.95 22.33
C LEU A 814 -28.56 -41.32 21.73
N LEU A 815 -29.72 -41.93 21.96
CA LEU A 815 -31.00 -41.42 21.46
C LEU A 815 -31.37 -40.06 22.06
N ASP A 816 -31.07 -39.84 23.35
CA ASP A 816 -31.24 -38.54 24.01
C ASP A 816 -30.32 -37.47 23.40
N ASN A 817 -29.05 -37.80 23.16
CA ASN A 817 -28.11 -36.91 22.47
C ASN A 817 -28.59 -36.57 21.04
N MET A 818 -29.12 -37.55 20.31
CA MET A 818 -29.70 -37.34 18.98
C MET A 818 -30.94 -36.47 19.03
N HIS A 819 -31.83 -36.69 20.02
CA HIS A 819 -33.01 -35.88 20.23
C HIS A 819 -32.62 -34.43 20.55
N GLN A 820 -31.65 -34.21 21.43
CA GLN A 820 -31.12 -32.89 21.78
C GLN A 820 -30.46 -32.19 20.58
N PHE A 821 -29.72 -32.93 19.75
CA PHE A 821 -29.15 -32.38 18.51
C PHE A 821 -30.25 -31.94 17.52
N LEU A 822 -31.34 -32.69 17.41
CA LEU A 822 -32.47 -32.29 16.55
C LEU A 822 -33.28 -31.12 17.13
N GLU A 823 -33.02 -30.69 18.38
CA GLU A 823 -33.65 -29.54 19.04
C GLU A 823 -32.99 -28.19 18.75
N TYR A 824 -31.89 -28.15 17.99
CA TYR A 824 -31.24 -26.90 17.63
C TYR A 824 -32.23 -25.91 17.00
N PRO A 825 -32.27 -24.62 17.43
CA PRO A 825 -33.29 -23.64 17.02
C PRO A 825 -33.46 -23.49 15.50
N VAL A 826 -32.36 -23.67 14.76
CA VAL A 826 -32.32 -23.59 13.29
C VAL A 826 -33.01 -24.78 12.62
N LEU A 827 -33.06 -25.94 13.28
CA LEU A 827 -33.59 -27.21 12.75
C LEU A 827 -35.04 -27.51 13.18
N VAL A 828 -35.58 -26.77 14.15
CA VAL A 828 -36.88 -27.08 14.80
C VAL A 828 -38.05 -27.13 13.82
N GLN A 829 -38.02 -26.33 12.75
CA GLN A 829 -39.11 -26.31 11.75
C GLN A 829 -38.93 -27.39 10.68
N ASP A 830 -37.70 -27.63 10.23
CA ASP A 830 -37.43 -28.52 9.08
C ASP A 830 -37.37 -30.01 9.49
N GLN A 831 -37.11 -30.33 10.76
CA GLN A 831 -36.85 -31.71 11.23
C GLN A 831 -37.91 -32.28 12.20
N GLN A 832 -39.14 -31.77 12.16
CA GLN A 832 -40.22 -32.24 13.05
C GLN A 832 -40.57 -33.72 12.88
N SER A 833 -40.52 -34.23 11.65
CA SER A 833 -40.79 -35.65 11.35
C SER A 833 -39.71 -36.59 11.89
N ALA A 834 -38.45 -36.18 11.82
CA ALA A 834 -37.33 -36.92 12.37
C ALA A 834 -37.39 -36.97 13.90
N ARG A 835 -37.72 -35.84 14.55
CA ARG A 835 -37.91 -35.77 16.01
C ARG A 835 -39.01 -36.69 16.50
N ALA A 836 -40.15 -36.71 15.82
CA ALA A 836 -41.26 -37.61 16.16
C ALA A 836 -40.80 -39.08 16.09
N LYS A 837 -40.07 -39.47 15.04
CA LYS A 837 -39.53 -40.84 14.93
C LYS A 837 -38.49 -41.18 15.99
N VAL A 838 -37.56 -40.27 16.32
CA VAL A 838 -36.59 -40.51 17.40
C VAL A 838 -37.30 -40.62 18.76
N ALA A 839 -38.33 -39.81 19.01
CA ALA A 839 -39.17 -39.90 20.21
C ALA A 839 -39.98 -41.21 20.26
N ASP A 840 -40.48 -41.70 19.11
CA ASP A 840 -41.17 -42.98 19.01
C ASP A 840 -40.21 -44.15 19.31
N ILE A 841 -38.97 -44.09 18.80
CA ILE A 841 -37.91 -45.08 19.08
C ILE A 841 -37.49 -45.04 20.56
N LEU A 842 -37.37 -43.85 21.16
CA LEU A 842 -37.16 -43.68 22.61
C LEU A 842 -38.28 -44.33 23.43
N ALA A 843 -39.54 -44.09 23.05
CA ALA A 843 -40.69 -44.71 23.70
C ALA A 843 -40.77 -46.24 23.50
N LEU A 844 -40.15 -46.77 22.44
CA LEU A 844 -39.96 -48.20 22.21
C LEU A 844 -38.87 -48.78 23.11
N GLY A 845 -37.80 -48.03 23.37
CA GLY A 845 -36.72 -48.37 24.30
C GLY A 845 -37.16 -48.50 25.76
N GLU A 846 -38.17 -47.74 26.17
CA GLU A 846 -38.79 -47.88 27.50
C GLU A 846 -39.64 -49.15 27.64
N LYS A 847 -40.11 -49.74 26.52
CA LYS A 847 -41.03 -50.89 26.50
C LYS A 847 -40.36 -52.22 26.13
N SER A 848 -39.22 -52.19 25.46
CA SER A 848 -38.57 -53.35 24.85
C SER A 848 -37.32 -53.77 25.64
N THR A 849 -37.10 -55.08 25.82
CA THR A 849 -35.99 -55.62 26.63
C THR A 849 -34.73 -55.96 25.81
N GLU A 850 -34.78 -55.89 24.47
CA GLU A 850 -33.67 -56.28 23.59
C GLU A 850 -33.10 -55.09 22.80
N PRO A 851 -31.84 -54.66 23.04
CA PRO A 851 -31.20 -53.52 22.36
C PRO A 851 -30.96 -53.76 20.86
N ARG A 852 -31.00 -55.02 20.41
CA ARG A 852 -30.76 -55.40 19.01
C ARG A 852 -31.86 -54.93 18.07
N ILE A 853 -33.12 -55.03 18.51
CA ILE A 853 -34.28 -54.64 17.71
C ILE A 853 -34.29 -53.12 17.51
N ILE A 854 -33.97 -52.38 18.58
CA ILE A 854 -33.86 -50.91 18.56
C ILE A 854 -32.70 -50.48 17.66
N ALA A 855 -31.55 -51.15 17.75
CA ALA A 855 -30.40 -50.85 16.89
C ALA A 855 -30.71 -51.07 15.39
N ASP A 856 -31.44 -52.13 15.05
CA ASP A 856 -31.82 -52.42 13.66
C ASP A 856 -32.83 -51.40 13.13
N GLU A 857 -33.88 -51.08 13.90
CA GLU A 857 -34.86 -50.05 13.52
C GLU A 857 -34.22 -48.65 13.41
N LEU A 858 -33.29 -48.31 14.29
CA LEU A 858 -32.54 -47.06 14.25
C LEU A 858 -31.64 -46.97 13.02
N CYS A 859 -30.88 -48.02 12.70
CA CYS A 859 -29.96 -48.01 11.56
C CYS A 859 -30.71 -47.97 10.22
N ASP A 860 -31.79 -48.76 10.08
CA ASP A 860 -32.61 -48.78 8.88
C ASP A 860 -33.28 -47.40 8.66
N TRP A 861 -33.79 -46.79 9.74
CA TRP A 861 -34.32 -45.43 9.67
C TRP A 861 -33.24 -44.40 9.33
N LEU A 862 -32.05 -44.50 9.93
CA LEU A 862 -30.94 -43.58 9.66
C LEU A 862 -30.48 -43.68 8.20
N GLU A 863 -30.40 -44.87 7.63
CA GLU A 863 -30.02 -45.07 6.22
C GLU A 863 -31.01 -44.37 5.28
N ASP A 864 -32.32 -44.64 5.43
CA ASP A 864 -33.39 -44.01 4.65
C ASP A 864 -33.41 -42.48 4.83
N TYR A 865 -33.22 -42.03 6.06
CA TYR A 865 -33.30 -40.61 6.41
C TYR A 865 -32.09 -39.83 5.88
N LEU A 866 -30.89 -40.39 5.97
CA LEU A 866 -29.68 -39.78 5.44
C LEU A 866 -29.70 -39.72 3.90
N GLU A 867 -30.19 -40.76 3.22
CA GLU A 867 -30.40 -40.73 1.77
C GLU A 867 -31.39 -39.62 1.36
N ALA A 868 -32.45 -39.43 2.15
CA ALA A 868 -33.40 -38.35 1.89
C ALA A 868 -32.80 -36.95 2.10
N LEU A 869 -31.88 -36.78 3.06
CA LEU A 869 -31.24 -35.52 3.43
C LEU A 869 -30.10 -35.11 2.47
N CYS A 870 -29.27 -36.06 2.05
CA CYS A 870 -28.07 -35.82 1.25
C CYS A 870 -28.32 -36.11 -0.24
N LYS A 871 -28.70 -35.09 -1.00
CA LYS A 871 -28.58 -35.13 -2.47
C LYS A 871 -27.37 -34.29 -2.92
N PRO A 872 -26.76 -34.57 -4.08
CA PRO A 872 -25.65 -33.77 -4.59
C PRO A 872 -26.03 -32.29 -4.71
N LEU A 873 -25.14 -31.39 -4.27
CA LEU A 873 -25.37 -29.94 -4.34
C LEU A 873 -25.40 -29.41 -5.79
N ASP A 874 -24.82 -30.16 -6.73
CA ASP A 874 -24.79 -29.87 -8.17
C ASP A 874 -26.16 -29.96 -8.87
N GLU A 875 -27.17 -30.53 -8.21
CA GLU A 875 -28.52 -30.66 -8.79
C GLU A 875 -29.38 -29.40 -8.57
N VAL A 876 -28.93 -28.46 -7.73
CA VAL A 876 -29.69 -27.25 -7.38
C VAL A 876 -29.55 -26.17 -8.47
N HIS A 877 -30.60 -25.40 -8.74
CA HIS A 877 -30.51 -24.32 -9.73
C HIS A 877 -29.47 -23.25 -9.33
N LEU A 878 -28.62 -22.82 -10.27
CA LEU A 878 -27.55 -21.82 -10.06
C LEU A 878 -26.56 -22.16 -8.93
N TRP A 879 -26.31 -23.46 -8.69
CA TRP A 879 -25.36 -23.91 -7.67
C TRP A 879 -23.95 -23.31 -7.85
N ASP A 880 -23.55 -23.00 -9.09
CA ASP A 880 -22.21 -22.48 -9.47
C ASP A 880 -21.88 -21.11 -8.86
N ILE A 881 -22.85 -20.45 -8.22
CA ILE A 881 -22.64 -19.21 -7.46
C ILE A 881 -22.08 -19.50 -6.07
N TRP A 882 -22.65 -20.50 -5.38
CA TRP A 882 -22.37 -20.79 -3.96
C TRP A 882 -21.54 -22.06 -3.76
N TYR A 883 -21.23 -22.78 -4.83
CA TYR A 883 -20.50 -24.04 -4.79
C TYR A 883 -19.45 -24.12 -5.89
N THR A 884 -18.24 -24.60 -5.56
CA THR A 884 -17.14 -24.68 -6.53
C THR A 884 -17.28 -25.84 -7.51
N GLY A 885 -18.12 -26.84 -7.22
CA GLY A 885 -18.24 -28.06 -8.02
C GLY A 885 -16.93 -28.85 -8.11
N ASN A 886 -16.74 -29.57 -9.22
CA ASN A 886 -15.56 -30.42 -9.46
C ASN A 886 -14.36 -29.67 -10.07
N VAL A 887 -14.10 -28.44 -9.60
CA VAL A 887 -12.92 -27.69 -10.04
C VAL A 887 -11.67 -28.27 -9.36
N PRO A 888 -10.62 -28.65 -10.12
CA PRO A 888 -9.38 -29.14 -9.52
C PRO A 888 -8.68 -28.04 -8.74
N LEU A 889 -7.93 -28.44 -7.70
CA LEU A 889 -7.08 -27.56 -6.92
C LEU A 889 -6.10 -26.84 -7.86
N PRO A 890 -5.90 -25.52 -7.72
CA PRO A 890 -4.87 -24.80 -8.45
C PRO A 890 -3.46 -25.15 -7.93
N SER A 891 -3.04 -26.39 -8.17
CA SER A 891 -1.71 -26.88 -7.80
C SER A 891 -0.60 -26.05 -8.45
N GLU A 892 -0.84 -25.46 -9.62
CA GLU A 892 0.09 -24.54 -10.28
C GLU A 892 0.38 -23.27 -9.47
N PHE A 893 -0.58 -22.74 -8.69
CA PHE A 893 -0.36 -21.56 -7.85
C PHE A 893 0.29 -21.91 -6.51
N LEU A 894 0.02 -23.10 -5.99
CA LEU A 894 0.50 -23.53 -4.66
C LEU A 894 1.89 -24.17 -4.73
N ASN A 895 2.12 -25.02 -5.73
CA ASN A 895 3.35 -25.74 -5.97
C ASN A 895 3.67 -25.72 -7.47
N PRO A 896 4.15 -24.57 -8.00
CA PRO A 896 4.47 -24.44 -9.40
C PRO A 896 5.60 -25.42 -9.78
N SER A 897 5.32 -26.30 -10.74
CA SER A 897 6.32 -27.22 -11.28
C SER A 897 7.21 -26.54 -12.32
N ILE A 898 7.96 -25.51 -11.90
CA ILE A 898 8.78 -24.64 -12.77
C ILE A 898 9.68 -25.46 -13.70
N ARG A 899 10.30 -26.53 -13.18
CA ARG A 899 11.13 -27.43 -13.98
C ARG A 899 10.33 -28.11 -15.10
N ALA A 900 9.13 -28.62 -14.82
CA ALA A 900 8.29 -29.26 -15.83
C ALA A 900 7.86 -28.24 -16.90
N SER A 901 7.52 -27.01 -16.51
CA SER A 901 7.18 -25.94 -17.45
C SER A 901 8.36 -25.54 -18.35
N ILE A 902 9.57 -25.39 -17.79
CA ILE A 902 10.78 -25.09 -18.58
C ILE A 902 11.09 -26.23 -19.54
N LEU A 903 11.03 -27.49 -19.07
CA LEU A 903 11.27 -28.67 -19.91
C LEU A 903 10.23 -28.77 -21.03
N ALA A 904 8.95 -28.56 -20.73
CA ALA A 904 7.88 -28.55 -21.72
C ALA A 904 8.08 -27.43 -22.75
N GLY A 905 8.47 -26.23 -22.32
CA GLY A 905 8.78 -25.11 -23.23
C GLY A 905 9.98 -25.38 -24.14
N LEU A 906 11.02 -26.05 -23.64
CA LEU A 906 12.20 -26.40 -24.43
C LEU A 906 11.93 -27.55 -25.40
N LEU A 907 11.14 -28.55 -25.00
CA LEU A 907 10.80 -29.73 -25.82
C LEU A 907 9.68 -29.44 -26.83
N ARG A 908 8.67 -28.64 -26.45
CA ARG A 908 7.46 -28.33 -27.23
C ARG A 908 7.18 -26.83 -27.28
N PRO A 909 8.05 -26.01 -27.90
CA PRO A 909 7.88 -24.57 -27.96
C PRO A 909 6.64 -24.15 -28.77
N HIS A 910 6.20 -24.96 -29.73
CA HIS A 910 5.04 -24.66 -30.58
C HIS A 910 3.72 -24.64 -29.80
N ASP A 911 3.61 -25.40 -28.71
CA ASP A 911 2.42 -25.40 -27.85
C ASP A 911 2.18 -24.01 -27.21
N TYR A 912 3.23 -23.18 -27.12
CA TYR A 912 3.19 -21.83 -26.54
C TYR A 912 3.25 -20.70 -27.57
N ALA A 913 3.68 -20.98 -28.81
CA ALA A 913 3.94 -19.98 -29.84
C ALA A 913 2.85 -19.85 -30.93
N GLN A 914 1.87 -20.75 -30.96
CA GLN A 914 0.79 -20.75 -31.97
C GLN A 914 -0.38 -19.83 -31.60
N ASP A 915 -0.98 -19.20 -32.61
CA ASP A 915 -2.24 -18.46 -32.44
C ASP A 915 -3.38 -19.44 -32.07
N PRO A 916 -4.22 -19.12 -31.06
CA PRO A 916 -5.30 -20.00 -30.59
C PRO A 916 -6.38 -20.31 -31.64
N ASN A 917 -6.38 -19.62 -32.78
CA ASN A 917 -7.33 -19.78 -33.90
C ASN A 917 -6.86 -20.78 -34.98
N THR A 918 -5.71 -21.45 -34.80
CA THR A 918 -5.16 -22.39 -35.79
C THR A 918 -5.79 -23.79 -35.60
N ASP A 919 -6.35 -24.37 -36.67
CA ASP A 919 -7.11 -25.62 -36.64
C ASP A 919 -6.36 -26.80 -36.01
N THR A 920 -6.99 -27.44 -35.01
CA THR A 920 -6.50 -28.59 -34.24
C THR A 920 -6.11 -29.80 -35.09
N SER A 921 -6.64 -29.90 -36.32
CA SER A 921 -6.39 -30.99 -37.27
C SER A 921 -4.99 -30.99 -37.91
N GLN A 922 -4.21 -29.89 -37.77
CA GLN A 922 -2.82 -29.82 -38.21
C GLN A 922 -1.80 -30.19 -37.09
N ARG A 923 -2.25 -30.47 -35.86
CA ARG A 923 -1.39 -30.71 -34.66
C ARG A 923 -0.60 -32.03 -34.65
N VAL A 924 -0.70 -32.88 -35.68
CA VAL A 924 -0.21 -34.28 -35.64
C VAL A 924 1.21 -34.45 -36.20
N GLN A 925 1.77 -33.47 -36.92
CA GLN A 925 3.15 -33.59 -37.42
C GLN A 925 4.14 -33.15 -36.34
N VAL A 926 5.00 -34.07 -35.90
CA VAL A 926 6.13 -33.76 -35.03
C VAL A 926 7.05 -32.80 -35.80
N PRO A 927 7.27 -31.57 -35.32
CA PRO A 927 8.09 -30.59 -36.02
C PRO A 927 9.52 -31.11 -36.16
N GLU A 928 10.10 -30.91 -37.35
CA GLU A 928 11.48 -31.28 -37.62
C GLU A 928 12.45 -30.38 -36.83
N LEU A 929 13.66 -30.85 -36.57
CA LEU A 929 14.64 -30.13 -35.73
C LEU A 929 14.89 -28.68 -36.20
N TRP A 930 14.86 -28.42 -37.51
CA TRP A 930 15.13 -27.09 -38.09
C TRP A 930 13.98 -26.09 -37.93
N GLU A 931 12.78 -26.55 -37.56
CA GLU A 931 11.60 -25.69 -37.31
C GLU A 931 11.58 -25.14 -35.88
N LEU A 932 12.39 -25.73 -34.99
CA LEU A 932 12.47 -25.35 -33.59
C LEU A 932 13.31 -24.06 -33.40
N PRO A 933 13.06 -23.29 -32.32
CA PRO A 933 13.92 -22.19 -31.91
C PRO A 933 15.34 -22.63 -31.54
N ASP A 934 16.32 -21.74 -31.72
CA ASP A 934 17.75 -22.01 -31.49
C ASP A 934 18.05 -22.70 -30.13
N ILE A 935 17.42 -22.23 -29.03
CA ILE A 935 17.60 -22.84 -27.70
C ILE A 935 17.04 -24.27 -27.61
N SER A 936 15.91 -24.55 -28.26
CA SER A 936 15.29 -25.88 -28.29
C SER A 936 16.08 -26.86 -29.16
N ILE A 937 16.66 -26.39 -30.27
CA ILE A 937 17.57 -27.18 -31.10
C ILE A 937 18.77 -27.62 -30.26
N LEU A 938 19.39 -26.67 -29.57
CA LEU A 938 20.56 -26.92 -28.75
C LEU A 938 20.22 -27.85 -27.57
N TYR A 939 19.06 -27.66 -26.95
CA TYR A 939 18.55 -28.50 -25.86
C TYR A 939 18.26 -29.95 -26.28
N ARG A 940 17.70 -30.17 -27.47
CA ARG A 940 17.45 -31.53 -27.99
C ARG A 940 18.75 -32.28 -28.30
N ARG A 941 19.79 -31.58 -28.73
CA ARG A 941 21.14 -32.16 -28.83
C ARG A 941 21.77 -32.42 -27.46
N TYR A 942 21.44 -31.60 -26.47
CA TYR A 942 21.85 -31.81 -25.08
C TYR A 942 21.22 -33.06 -24.47
N THR A 943 19.95 -33.38 -24.76
CA THR A 943 19.31 -34.61 -24.24
C THR A 943 19.99 -35.88 -24.74
N ASP A 944 20.42 -35.86 -26.01
CA ASP A 944 21.14 -36.97 -26.67
C ASP A 944 22.60 -37.12 -26.17
N SER A 945 23.12 -36.08 -25.51
CA SER A 945 24.51 -36.03 -25.05
C SER A 945 24.71 -36.69 -23.68
N GLY A 946 25.91 -37.22 -23.47
CA GLY A 946 26.34 -37.79 -22.20
C GLY A 946 26.61 -36.74 -21.11
N LYS A 947 27.20 -37.18 -19.99
CA LYS A 947 27.49 -36.32 -18.83
C LYS A 947 28.45 -35.15 -19.13
N MET A 948 29.42 -35.37 -20.01
CA MET A 948 30.36 -34.35 -20.48
C MET A 948 30.07 -34.11 -21.95
N ILE A 949 29.87 -32.85 -22.32
CA ILE A 949 29.54 -32.44 -23.69
C ILE A 949 30.75 -31.72 -24.26
N ASN A 950 31.26 -32.18 -25.39
CA ASN A 950 32.27 -31.46 -26.15
C ASN A 950 31.60 -30.28 -26.86
N VAL A 951 32.05 -29.05 -26.57
CA VAL A 951 31.41 -27.82 -27.08
C VAL A 951 31.56 -27.73 -28.61
N TYR A 952 32.67 -28.23 -29.16
CA TYR A 952 32.91 -28.19 -30.61
C TYR A 952 31.95 -29.10 -31.37
N ASP A 953 31.82 -30.37 -30.96
CA ASP A 953 30.89 -31.32 -31.59
C ASP A 953 29.44 -30.84 -31.46
N TRP A 954 29.12 -30.20 -30.33
CA TRP A 954 27.79 -29.63 -30.09
C TRP A 954 27.51 -28.43 -31.02
N PHE A 955 28.50 -27.55 -31.23
CA PHE A 955 28.41 -26.45 -32.21
C PHE A 955 28.23 -26.96 -33.64
N GLU A 956 29.00 -27.97 -34.06
CA GLU A 956 28.88 -28.56 -35.40
C GLU A 956 27.49 -29.15 -35.62
N SER A 957 26.96 -29.89 -34.63
CA SER A 957 25.61 -30.45 -34.70
C SER A 957 24.50 -29.39 -34.77
N PHE A 958 24.72 -28.22 -34.16
CA PHE A 958 23.82 -27.08 -34.19
C PHE A 958 23.89 -26.33 -35.53
N GLN A 959 25.10 -26.14 -36.06
CA GLN A 959 25.33 -25.53 -37.37
C GLN A 959 24.60 -26.32 -38.47
N MET A 960 24.69 -27.66 -38.46
CA MET A 960 23.98 -28.50 -39.44
C MET A 960 22.46 -28.27 -39.43
N ALA A 961 21.86 -28.04 -38.25
CA ALA A 961 20.43 -27.79 -38.13
C ALA A 961 20.03 -26.42 -38.70
N LEU A 962 20.84 -25.38 -38.46
CA LEU A 962 20.62 -24.04 -39.02
C LEU A 962 20.89 -23.96 -40.53
N GLU A 963 21.85 -24.73 -41.04
CA GLU A 963 22.09 -24.85 -42.48
C GLU A 963 20.88 -25.47 -43.19
N ALA A 964 20.30 -26.54 -42.62
CA ALA A 964 19.05 -27.11 -43.11
C ALA A 964 17.90 -26.08 -43.10
N GLN A 965 17.78 -25.30 -42.02
CA GLN A 965 16.80 -24.22 -41.91
C GLN A 965 17.00 -23.16 -43.02
N ARG A 966 18.24 -22.73 -43.27
CA ARG A 966 18.59 -21.75 -44.32
C ARG A 966 18.23 -22.27 -45.71
N GLU A 967 18.55 -23.53 -46.02
CA GLU A 967 18.20 -24.15 -47.30
C GLU A 967 16.69 -24.19 -47.54
N HIS A 968 15.90 -24.53 -46.52
CA HIS A 968 14.45 -24.59 -46.60
C HIS A 968 13.82 -23.20 -46.80
N LEU A 969 14.30 -22.18 -46.08
CA LEU A 969 13.86 -20.79 -46.26
C LEU A 969 14.19 -20.27 -47.65
N MET A 970 15.36 -20.61 -48.21
CA MET A 970 15.71 -20.27 -49.59
C MET A 970 14.77 -20.92 -50.61
N LYS A 971 14.39 -22.20 -50.41
CA LYS A 971 13.42 -22.89 -51.27
C LYS A 971 12.04 -22.22 -51.22
N LEU A 972 11.57 -21.82 -50.03
CA LEU A 972 10.30 -21.10 -49.86
C LEU A 972 10.31 -19.73 -50.54
N GLN A 973 11.38 -18.94 -50.36
CA GLN A 973 11.54 -17.65 -51.03
C GLN A 973 11.59 -17.80 -52.56
N GLN A 974 12.24 -18.84 -53.08
CA GLN A 974 12.25 -19.12 -54.52
C GLN A 974 10.85 -19.48 -55.05
N GLN A 975 10.09 -20.29 -54.32
CA GLN A 975 8.70 -20.62 -54.68
C GLN A 975 7.79 -19.39 -54.61
N GLN A 976 7.98 -18.51 -53.64
CA GLN A 976 7.22 -17.27 -53.50
C GLN A 976 7.55 -16.27 -54.61
N ARG A 977 8.83 -16.10 -54.94
CA ARG A 977 9.28 -15.30 -56.09
C ARG A 977 8.75 -15.85 -57.42
N GLN A 978 8.65 -17.18 -57.58
CA GLN A 978 8.03 -17.80 -58.76
C GLN A 978 6.52 -17.54 -58.83
N LYS A 979 5.81 -17.57 -57.69
CA LYS A 979 4.40 -17.18 -57.61
C LYS A 979 4.21 -15.69 -57.96
N ASP A 980 5.03 -14.79 -57.41
CA ASP A 980 4.96 -13.35 -57.69
C ASP A 980 5.32 -13.01 -59.15
N ALA A 981 6.31 -13.71 -59.71
CA ALA A 981 6.68 -13.60 -61.12
C ALA A 981 5.58 -14.11 -62.06
N SER A 982 4.78 -15.11 -61.65
CA SER A 982 3.65 -15.60 -62.43
C SER A 982 2.45 -14.63 -62.48
N VAL A 983 2.35 -13.71 -61.51
CA VAL A 983 1.29 -12.69 -61.42
C VAL A 983 1.64 -11.42 -62.20
N GLY A 984 2.94 -11.11 -62.37
CA GLY A 984 3.43 -9.94 -63.10
C GLY A 984 3.90 -10.23 -64.54
N LYS A 985 2.99 -10.37 -65.51
CA LYS A 985 3.37 -10.39 -66.94
C LYS A 985 3.77 -9.00 -67.45
N ARG A 986 5.07 -8.69 -67.56
CA ARG A 986 5.62 -7.72 -68.53
C ARG A 986 6.96 -8.17 -69.12
N SER A 987 7.18 -7.77 -70.36
CA SER A 987 8.03 -8.35 -71.41
C SER A 987 9.55 -8.11 -71.26
N PRO A 988 10.39 -9.01 -71.84
CA PRO A 988 11.84 -8.94 -71.71
C PRO A 988 12.45 -8.03 -72.78
N ARG A 989 13.27 -7.04 -72.39
CA ARG A 989 14.18 -6.38 -73.35
C ARG A 989 15.52 -6.00 -72.74
N LYS A 990 16.58 -6.53 -73.37
CA LYS A 990 17.95 -6.03 -73.49
C LYS A 990 18.71 -5.71 -72.19
N ARG A 991 19.46 -6.69 -71.69
CA ARG A 991 20.76 -6.46 -71.01
C ARG A 991 21.74 -7.56 -71.39
N GLY A 992 22.63 -7.26 -72.32
CA GLY A 992 23.79 -8.10 -72.66
C GLY A 992 24.97 -7.16 -72.85
N ALA A 993 25.79 -7.01 -71.81
CA ALA A 993 27.16 -6.46 -71.85
C ALA A 993 27.81 -6.29 -70.46
N ASN A 994 27.07 -6.36 -69.33
CA ASN A 994 27.64 -6.14 -67.98
C ASN A 994 27.94 -7.43 -67.18
N THR A 995 27.77 -8.60 -67.80
CA THR A 995 27.64 -9.89 -67.10
C THR A 995 28.93 -10.45 -66.49
N LYS A 996 30.11 -9.85 -66.72
CA LYS A 996 31.38 -10.31 -66.12
C LYS A 996 31.72 -9.54 -64.83
N GLU A 997 31.59 -8.21 -64.83
CA GLU A 997 31.76 -7.41 -63.61
C GLU A 997 30.60 -7.61 -62.61
N GLU A 998 29.36 -7.82 -63.08
CA GLU A 998 28.24 -8.18 -62.21
C GLU A 998 28.40 -9.58 -61.61
N LYS A 999 28.97 -10.55 -62.34
CA LYS A 999 29.26 -11.89 -61.79
C LYS A 999 30.40 -11.88 -60.78
N GLN A 1000 31.40 -11.02 -60.96
CA GLN A 1000 32.52 -10.90 -60.05
C GLN A 1000 32.11 -10.18 -58.76
N LYS A 1001 31.30 -9.11 -58.88
CA LYS A 1001 30.64 -8.46 -57.72
C LYS A 1001 29.63 -9.37 -57.03
N GLN A 1002 28.85 -10.16 -57.76
CA GLN A 1002 27.97 -11.16 -57.16
C GLN A 1002 28.74 -12.27 -56.45
N ASN A 1003 29.86 -12.75 -56.99
CA ASN A 1003 30.69 -13.73 -56.30
C ASN A 1003 31.34 -13.15 -55.04
N GLU A 1004 31.81 -11.90 -55.08
CA GLU A 1004 32.33 -11.22 -53.89
C GLU A 1004 31.22 -10.95 -52.85
N GLU A 1005 30.02 -10.55 -53.26
CA GLU A 1005 28.86 -10.39 -52.37
C GLU A 1005 28.43 -11.73 -51.74
N VAL A 1006 28.42 -12.83 -52.52
CA VAL A 1006 28.08 -14.17 -52.02
C VAL A 1006 29.12 -14.69 -51.02
N VAL A 1007 30.41 -14.44 -51.26
CA VAL A 1007 31.49 -14.83 -50.32
C VAL A 1007 31.40 -14.03 -49.02
N VAL A 1008 31.11 -12.72 -49.10
CA VAL A 1008 30.91 -11.87 -47.92
C VAL A 1008 29.64 -12.26 -47.14
N ASP A 1009 28.60 -12.75 -47.82
CA ASP A 1009 27.36 -13.23 -47.20
C ASP A 1009 27.58 -14.56 -46.45
N GLU A 1010 28.42 -15.47 -46.97
CA GLU A 1010 28.80 -16.71 -46.28
C GLU A 1010 29.64 -16.49 -45.01
N GLU A 1011 30.59 -15.55 -45.04
CA GLU A 1011 31.37 -15.21 -43.84
C GLU A 1011 30.50 -14.59 -42.74
N LYS A 1012 29.56 -13.72 -43.14
CA LYS A 1012 28.58 -13.14 -42.22
C LYS A 1012 27.66 -14.20 -41.63
N TRP A 1013 27.19 -15.15 -42.44
CA TRP A 1013 26.36 -16.25 -41.99
C TRP A 1013 27.08 -17.14 -40.95
N LYS A 1014 28.34 -17.49 -41.20
CA LYS A 1014 29.14 -18.27 -40.22
C LYS A 1014 29.28 -17.55 -38.89
N LEU A 1015 29.53 -16.24 -38.93
CA LEU A 1015 29.63 -15.42 -37.72
C LEU A 1015 28.27 -15.31 -37.00
N GLU A 1016 27.17 -15.23 -37.74
CA GLU A 1016 25.82 -15.24 -37.20
C GLU A 1016 25.49 -16.58 -36.51
N VAL A 1017 25.80 -17.71 -37.14
CA VAL A 1017 25.61 -19.05 -36.55
C VAL A 1017 26.40 -19.20 -35.26
N GLN A 1018 27.65 -18.74 -35.24
CA GLN A 1018 28.48 -18.76 -34.03
C GLN A 1018 27.89 -17.86 -32.92
N ALA A 1019 27.39 -16.68 -33.26
CA ALA A 1019 26.75 -15.79 -32.30
C ALA A 1019 25.44 -16.38 -31.74
N ARG A 1020 24.61 -16.99 -32.58
CA ARG A 1020 23.37 -17.68 -32.18
C ARG A 1020 23.65 -18.87 -31.27
N PHE A 1021 24.65 -19.69 -31.59
CA PHE A 1021 25.08 -20.79 -30.73
C PHE A 1021 25.55 -20.29 -29.36
N MET A 1022 26.42 -19.28 -29.33
CA MET A 1022 26.91 -18.70 -28.07
C MET A 1022 25.75 -18.17 -27.22
N ARG A 1023 24.77 -17.52 -27.85
CA ARG A 1023 23.57 -17.05 -27.16
C ARG A 1023 22.74 -18.21 -26.59
N ALA A 1024 22.41 -19.22 -27.40
CA ALA A 1024 21.64 -20.37 -26.94
C ALA A 1024 22.36 -21.15 -25.83
N LEU A 1025 23.69 -21.29 -25.92
CA LEU A 1025 24.52 -21.91 -24.89
C LEU A 1025 24.47 -21.12 -23.58
N GLN A 1026 24.58 -19.79 -23.64
CA GLN A 1026 24.46 -18.91 -22.48
C GLN A 1026 23.05 -18.96 -21.87
N GLU A 1027 22.01 -19.05 -22.68
CA GLU A 1027 20.64 -19.20 -22.19
C GLU A 1027 20.46 -20.56 -21.46
N LEU A 1028 21.05 -21.65 -21.97
CA LEU A 1028 21.04 -22.95 -21.28
C LEU A 1028 21.89 -22.97 -19.99
N ASP A 1029 23.03 -22.27 -19.97
CA ASP A 1029 23.84 -22.08 -18.77
C ASP A 1029 23.10 -21.23 -17.72
N TYR A 1030 22.43 -20.16 -18.14
CA TYR A 1030 21.59 -19.32 -17.29
C TYR A 1030 20.43 -20.10 -16.67
N LEU A 1031 19.79 -21.00 -17.44
CA LEU A 1031 18.76 -21.92 -16.95
C LEU A 1031 19.34 -23.04 -16.06
N GLY A 1032 20.67 -23.14 -15.95
CA GLY A 1032 21.36 -24.08 -15.08
C GLY A 1032 21.44 -25.51 -15.61
N PHE A 1033 21.19 -25.75 -16.91
CA PHE A 1033 21.34 -27.07 -17.56
C PHE A 1033 22.80 -27.46 -17.80
N VAL A 1034 23.67 -26.46 -17.87
CA VAL A 1034 25.08 -26.62 -18.19
C VAL A 1034 25.91 -26.02 -17.05
N LYS A 1035 27.11 -26.57 -16.81
CA LYS A 1035 28.10 -25.99 -15.90
C LYS A 1035 29.49 -26.11 -16.51
N HIS A 1036 30.23 -25.01 -16.51
CA HIS A 1036 31.64 -25.01 -16.93
C HIS A 1036 32.51 -25.90 -16.03
N THR A 1037 33.46 -26.61 -16.64
CA THR A 1037 34.42 -27.43 -15.88
C THR A 1037 35.85 -27.09 -16.21
N GLY A 1038 36.70 -27.03 -15.18
CA GLY A 1038 38.16 -26.94 -15.35
C GLY A 1038 38.84 -28.29 -15.62
N ARG A 1039 38.08 -29.39 -15.73
CA ARG A 1039 38.64 -30.75 -15.91
C ARG A 1039 39.10 -31.00 -17.35
N LYS A 1040 38.43 -30.40 -18.34
CA LYS A 1040 38.81 -30.40 -19.76
C LYS A 1040 38.45 -29.03 -20.34
N ALA A 1041 39.38 -28.43 -21.11
CA ALA A 1041 39.26 -27.06 -21.59
C ALA A 1041 38.04 -26.82 -22.51
N ASP A 1042 37.63 -27.84 -23.26
CA ASP A 1042 36.58 -27.71 -24.30
C ASP A 1042 35.29 -28.46 -23.96
N HIS A 1043 35.07 -28.77 -22.68
CA HIS A 1043 33.91 -29.54 -22.26
C HIS A 1043 33.09 -28.82 -21.19
N VAL A 1044 31.78 -28.99 -21.31
CA VAL A 1044 30.81 -28.57 -20.30
C VAL A 1044 30.15 -29.79 -19.67
N VAL A 1045 29.70 -29.66 -18.42
CA VAL A 1045 29.00 -30.72 -17.70
C VAL A 1045 27.51 -30.49 -17.75
N ARG A 1046 26.81 -31.57 -18.06
CA ARG A 1046 25.37 -31.73 -17.91
C ARG A 1046 25.00 -31.72 -16.42
N THR A 1047 24.07 -30.87 -16.00
CA THR A 1047 23.61 -30.80 -14.59
C THR A 1047 22.27 -31.52 -14.39
N VAL A 1048 21.43 -31.59 -15.43
CA VAL A 1048 20.08 -32.16 -15.39
C VAL A 1048 20.01 -33.44 -16.23
N PHE A 1049 19.82 -34.59 -15.57
CA PHE A 1049 19.85 -35.92 -16.19
C PHE A 1049 18.48 -36.56 -16.39
N ASP A 1050 17.51 -36.25 -15.52
CA ASP A 1050 16.15 -36.81 -15.60
C ASP A 1050 15.32 -36.01 -16.59
N VAL A 1051 15.42 -36.41 -17.85
CA VAL A 1051 14.52 -36.05 -18.95
C VAL A 1051 14.18 -37.38 -19.62
N CYS A 1052 13.50 -38.26 -18.89
CA CYS A 1052 12.95 -39.48 -19.49
C CYS A 1052 11.56 -39.15 -20.05
N ASP A 1053 11.27 -39.74 -21.20
CA ASP A 1053 10.09 -39.53 -22.06
C ASP A 1053 8.74 -39.38 -21.34
#